data_AF-A0A433Q021-F1
#
_entry.id   AF-A0A433Q021-F1
#
_cell.length_a   1.000
_cell.length_b   1.000
_cell.length_c   1.000
_cell.angle_alpha   90.00
_cell.angle_beta   90.00
_cell.angle_gamma   90.00
#
_symmetry.space_group_name_H-M   'P 1'
#
loop_
_entity.id
_entity.type
_entity.pdbx_description
1 polymer ?
#
loop_
_entity_poly.entity_id
_entity_poly.type
_entity_poly.pdbx_seq_one_letter_code
_entity_poly.pdbx_strand_id
1 'polypeptide(L)'
;MATEAERQLEFLLRHYTANRILSEPDDQVVENQQHGNDNMDDTSNRDGNGNGNGKKGKKRGRDILEHRNITQYEHGRFREDPVAFMLSVGAFYQGSGWRSHKNYIGARYFYEGYTTEMKNSVLKSKRVQECITQLAERQAELLNQTNTVAVSPTDARKRKKQQVALERELEAVARGIADKCFAQMDSIRLLRLFAFTINTVLVRLYHQGIHIKESEIAVLRDVALEAARTHRSLILLPSHKSHVDYLVISYIFFRLGIALPHIAAGDNLDIPVVGGILKGCGAFFIRRVWGDDQMYKAVVDEYIETLLQKGHNIECFIEGTRSRTGKLLTPKFGLLKMILETILGGGAHDAIIVPISIGYDKVIETSTYMNELLGNPKERESLWAMLTNTRVLQLKWGSIDVRVAKPWSLHDWIHDQIETRRPFNPEHNREHKTILLKSLGYRVLSDINAVSVVMPTALIGTVILTLRGRGVGRNELIRRVDWLRHQITAKGGHVAEFNGMSTGEIVDRSIAILKDLVGERKEKEVIEPTYYGVKRFELSFYRNQVIHLFIEEAIVSAALYTVVKRGGAKSTQRMSFQHLLEEVTFLSSLLKVDFIYKPGNVQQNTERTVFWLEQNQVLARDEEGYIGLSDLERACGRENYVWPFIETYWLAAVSLYSMNPQPTKRRPATHISDGEPDFDPTAANWIDEGTFTRRAQALGKTLYFQGDLSYLEAVNKETLKNAFIRLEEQRIIMVRRGGSNKESYQWALHPVWAPEQRNGHIVPAGKLWDMVEKIGGFRREGKNRRDNATVSTRVLRLAELASHPDAYARSQTYPSLPAKDPKTLATVTAHVGAMTVAKL
;
A
#
# COMPACT_ATOMS: atom_id res chain seq x y z
N MET A 1 47.80 23.89 28.47
CA MET A 1 46.65 22.98 28.32
C MET A 1 45.72 23.32 27.15
N ALA A 2 45.64 24.57 26.68
CA ALA A 2 44.82 24.91 25.49
C ALA A 2 45.44 24.48 24.13
N THR A 3 46.76 24.43 24.03
CA THR A 3 47.49 24.14 22.77
C THR A 3 47.60 22.66 22.41
N GLU A 4 47.52 21.75 23.40
CA GLU A 4 47.56 20.30 23.17
C GLU A 4 46.18 19.76 22.72
N ALA A 5 45.10 20.35 23.23
CA ALA A 5 43.73 20.01 22.82
C ALA A 5 43.45 20.46 21.37
N GLU A 6 43.95 21.62 20.95
CA GLU A 6 43.84 22.08 19.56
C GLU A 6 44.67 21.21 18.60
N ARG A 7 45.88 20.80 18.99
CA ARG A 7 46.70 19.86 18.19
C ARG A 7 46.10 18.46 18.12
N GLN A 8 45.49 17.97 19.20
CA GLN A 8 44.76 16.70 19.19
C GLN A 8 43.47 16.79 18.35
N LEU A 9 42.79 17.94 18.35
CA LEU A 9 41.62 18.19 17.50
C LEU A 9 42.01 18.29 16.02
N GLU A 10 43.11 18.96 15.67
CA GLU A 10 43.65 19.01 14.30
C GLU A 10 44.16 17.65 13.83
N PHE A 11 44.83 16.88 14.71
CA PHE A 11 45.28 15.53 14.42
C PHE A 11 44.10 14.58 14.21
N LEU A 12 43.08 14.65 15.06
CA LEU A 12 41.83 13.88 14.91
C LEU A 12 41.07 14.30 13.65
N LEU A 13 40.96 15.58 13.32
CA LEU A 13 40.33 16.08 12.10
C LEU A 13 41.07 15.63 10.84
N ARG A 14 42.41 15.62 10.84
CA ARG A 14 43.24 15.12 9.71
C ARG A 14 43.17 13.59 9.57
N HIS A 15 43.14 12.84 10.67
CA HIS A 15 42.95 11.37 10.62
C HIS A 15 41.51 10.97 10.24
N TYR A 16 40.49 11.76 10.63
CA TYR A 16 39.10 11.53 10.24
C TYR A 16 38.80 11.91 8.79
N THR A 17 39.50 12.90 8.23
CA THR A 17 39.36 13.27 6.80
C THR A 17 40.12 12.31 5.89
N ALA A 18 41.29 11.80 6.29
CA ALA A 18 42.06 10.86 5.48
C ALA A 18 41.38 9.49 5.28
N ASN A 19 40.62 9.00 6.25
CA ASN A 19 39.85 7.73 6.13
C ASN A 19 38.48 7.90 5.43
N ARG A 20 38.14 9.10 4.96
CA ARG A 20 36.85 9.42 4.32
C ARG A 20 36.90 9.41 2.78
N ILE A 21 38.10 9.33 2.20
CA ILE A 21 38.36 9.41 0.74
C ILE A 21 37.83 8.16 -0.03
N LEU A 22 37.31 7.13 0.63
CA LEU A 22 36.77 5.93 -0.03
C LEU A 22 35.23 5.83 -0.03
N SER A 23 34.48 6.94 0.08
CA SER A 23 33.00 6.88 0.06
C SER A 23 32.27 8.06 -0.59
N GLU A 24 32.98 8.94 -1.29
CA GLU A 24 32.39 10.02 -2.09
C GLU A 24 32.29 9.57 -3.56
N PRO A 25 31.21 9.92 -4.30
CA PRO A 25 31.20 9.72 -5.75
C PRO A 25 32.29 10.61 -6.36
N ASP A 26 33.12 10.05 -7.23
CA ASP A 26 34.17 10.76 -7.95
C ASP A 26 33.57 11.91 -8.78
N ASP A 27 33.72 13.15 -8.30
CA ASP A 27 33.31 14.40 -8.98
C ASP A 27 34.41 14.95 -9.93
N GLN A 28 35.27 14.08 -10.49
CA GLN A 28 36.33 14.51 -11.41
C GLN A 28 36.39 13.70 -12.71
N VAL A 29 35.36 13.76 -13.56
CA VAL A 29 35.53 13.53 -15.01
C VAL A 29 34.50 14.36 -15.81
N VAL A 30 34.64 15.69 -15.87
CA VAL A 30 34.07 16.51 -16.96
C VAL A 30 34.97 17.72 -17.18
N GLU A 31 36.16 17.52 -17.74
CA GLU A 31 36.89 18.56 -18.49
C GLU A 31 38.13 17.91 -19.12
N ASN A 32 38.03 17.58 -20.42
CA ASN A 32 39.10 17.48 -21.43
C ASN A 32 38.73 16.45 -22.51
N GLN A 33 37.78 16.81 -23.37
CA GLN A 33 37.76 16.32 -24.75
C GLN A 33 37.30 17.46 -25.67
N GLN A 34 38.18 18.43 -25.86
CA GLN A 34 38.24 19.22 -27.08
C GLN A 34 39.71 19.49 -27.38
N HIS A 35 40.24 18.79 -28.37
CA HIS A 35 41.38 19.12 -29.26
C HIS A 35 42.20 17.85 -29.55
N GLY A 36 42.23 17.45 -30.81
CA GLY A 36 43.06 16.34 -31.29
C GLY A 36 42.45 15.64 -32.49
N ASN A 37 42.43 16.35 -33.61
CA ASN A 37 42.16 15.77 -34.93
C ASN A 37 43.41 15.01 -35.41
N ASP A 38 43.17 14.05 -36.30
CA ASP A 38 44.03 13.54 -37.37
C ASP A 38 44.93 12.29 -37.16
N ASN A 39 44.74 11.38 -38.14
CA ASN A 39 45.65 10.39 -38.73
C ASN A 39 45.62 8.92 -38.28
N MET A 40 44.88 8.14 -39.09
CA MET A 40 45.34 7.08 -40.01
C MET A 40 46.34 5.99 -39.56
N ASP A 41 45.99 4.79 -40.06
CA ASP A 41 46.79 3.63 -40.46
C ASP A 41 47.11 2.50 -39.47
N ASP A 42 46.37 1.39 -39.66
CA ASP A 42 46.85 0.09 -40.15
C ASP A 42 48.19 -0.46 -39.61
N THR A 43 48.14 -1.62 -38.91
CA THR A 43 48.75 -2.90 -39.38
C THR A 43 48.90 -3.98 -38.28
N SER A 44 48.37 -5.17 -38.60
CA SER A 44 48.89 -6.54 -38.40
C SER A 44 49.83 -6.91 -37.21
N ASN A 45 49.34 -7.88 -36.42
CA ASN A 45 49.83 -9.27 -36.31
C ASN A 45 51.32 -9.56 -36.00
N ARG A 46 51.61 -10.21 -34.84
CA ARG A 46 52.32 -11.52 -34.72
C ARG A 46 52.77 -11.87 -33.29
N ASP A 47 52.35 -13.07 -32.90
CA ASP A 47 52.98 -14.15 -32.12
C ASP A 47 54.37 -13.96 -31.44
N GLY A 48 54.48 -14.52 -30.22
CA GLY A 48 55.60 -15.41 -29.92
C GLY A 48 56.34 -15.25 -28.58
N ASN A 49 55.95 -16.11 -27.62
CA ASN A 49 56.84 -16.91 -26.75
C ASN A 49 57.51 -16.27 -25.50
N GLY A 50 57.44 -16.97 -24.36
CA GLY A 50 58.30 -16.68 -23.20
C GLY A 50 57.70 -17.00 -21.81
N ASN A 51 57.78 -18.27 -21.42
CA ASN A 51 57.41 -18.82 -20.11
C ASN A 51 58.34 -18.33 -18.97
N GLY A 52 57.83 -18.08 -17.76
CA GLY A 52 58.68 -18.06 -16.55
C GLY A 52 58.28 -17.17 -15.37
N ASN A 53 57.84 -17.84 -14.30
CA ASN A 53 57.82 -17.42 -12.88
C ASN A 53 56.71 -16.51 -12.35
N GLY A 54 55.77 -17.18 -11.69
CA GLY A 54 54.72 -16.59 -10.87
C GLY A 54 55.25 -15.86 -9.64
N LYS A 55 54.72 -14.64 -9.46
CA LYS A 55 54.50 -14.04 -8.15
C LYS A 55 52.99 -13.93 -7.95
N LYS A 56 52.48 -14.69 -6.97
CA LYS A 56 51.11 -14.58 -6.45
C LYS A 56 50.87 -13.17 -5.90
N GLY A 57 50.44 -12.25 -6.76
CA GLY A 57 49.80 -11.01 -6.34
C GLY A 57 48.37 -11.30 -5.91
N LYS A 58 48.11 -11.28 -4.61
CA LYS A 58 46.75 -11.23 -4.04
C LYS A 58 46.02 -10.01 -4.63
N LYS A 59 45.26 -10.19 -5.72
CA LYS A 59 44.15 -9.28 -6.05
C LYS A 59 43.09 -9.49 -4.96
N ARG A 60 43.11 -8.65 -3.93
CA ARG A 60 41.93 -8.39 -3.11
C ARG A 60 40.88 -7.80 -4.05
N GLY A 61 39.96 -8.63 -4.54
CA GLY A 61 38.71 -8.14 -5.08
C GLY A 61 38.05 -7.31 -3.97
N ARG A 62 37.80 -6.03 -4.24
CA ARG A 62 36.78 -5.30 -3.49
C ARG A 62 35.47 -5.88 -4.01
N ASP A 63 34.84 -6.73 -3.22
CA ASP A 63 33.42 -7.02 -3.42
C ASP A 63 32.71 -5.67 -3.27
N ILE A 64 32.27 -5.10 -4.39
CA ILE A 64 31.43 -3.90 -4.39
C ILE A 64 30.13 -4.36 -3.74
N LEU A 65 29.88 -3.92 -2.51
CA LEU A 65 28.62 -4.18 -1.83
C LEU A 65 27.48 -3.64 -2.71
N GLU A 66 26.66 -4.54 -3.24
CA GLU A 66 25.54 -4.21 -4.14
C GLU A 66 24.48 -3.35 -3.42
N HIS A 67 24.47 -3.39 -2.08
CA HIS A 67 23.52 -2.70 -1.21
C HIS A 67 24.24 -1.70 -0.28
N ARG A 68 23.69 -0.50 -0.18
CA ARG A 68 24.28 0.62 0.58
C ARG A 68 23.32 1.16 1.64
N ASN A 69 23.81 1.26 2.87
CA ASN A 69 23.12 1.97 3.96
C ASN A 69 23.50 3.46 3.94
N ILE A 70 22.59 4.32 3.50
CA ILE A 70 22.88 5.76 3.37
C ILE A 70 22.99 6.47 4.72
N THR A 71 22.48 5.90 5.81
CA THR A 71 22.53 6.50 7.15
C THR A 71 23.65 5.94 8.04
N GLN A 72 24.48 5.03 7.54
CA GLN A 72 25.48 4.31 8.34
C GLN A 72 26.44 5.22 9.12
N TYR A 73 26.83 6.36 8.55
CA TYR A 73 27.79 7.30 9.12
C TYR A 73 27.13 8.56 9.73
N GLU A 74 25.80 8.56 9.90
CA GLU A 74 25.08 9.67 10.50
C GLU A 74 24.82 9.40 11.98
N HIS A 75 25.26 10.33 12.85
CA HIS A 75 25.06 10.21 14.28
C HIS A 75 23.76 10.90 14.71
N GLY A 76 22.76 10.10 15.07
CA GLY A 76 21.43 10.62 15.40
C GLY A 76 21.31 11.24 16.80
N ARG A 77 22.13 10.86 17.78
CA ARG A 77 21.91 11.18 19.20
C ARG A 77 23.06 12.00 19.80
N PHE A 78 22.76 13.25 20.16
CA PHE A 78 23.66 14.10 20.95
C PHE A 78 24.12 13.44 22.26
N ARG A 79 23.26 12.64 22.90
CA ARG A 79 23.60 11.94 24.15
C ARG A 79 24.55 10.76 23.97
N GLU A 80 24.65 10.19 22.77
CA GLU A 80 25.54 9.06 22.49
C GLU A 80 26.88 9.56 21.95
N ASP A 81 26.87 10.54 21.06
CA ASP A 81 28.06 11.22 20.55
C ASP A 81 27.78 12.72 20.34
N PRO A 82 28.06 13.57 21.35
CA PRO A 82 27.78 15.00 21.27
C PRO A 82 28.68 15.71 20.26
N VAL A 83 29.91 15.25 20.07
CA VAL A 83 30.88 15.87 19.16
C VAL A 83 30.47 15.61 17.72
N ALA A 84 30.20 14.35 17.36
CA ALA A 84 29.78 14.02 16.00
C ALA A 84 28.41 14.65 15.65
N PHE A 85 27.51 14.77 16.63
CA PHE A 85 26.25 15.50 16.44
C PHE A 85 26.48 17.00 16.19
N MET A 86 27.34 17.66 16.95
CA MET A 86 27.66 19.08 16.72
C MET A 86 28.37 19.31 15.39
N LEU A 87 29.25 18.39 14.97
CA LEU A 87 29.88 18.42 13.65
C LEU A 87 28.85 18.26 12.52
N SER A 88 27.85 17.39 12.69
CA SER A 88 26.79 17.23 11.68
C SER A 88 25.91 18.49 11.57
N VAL A 89 25.57 19.12 12.70
CA VAL A 89 24.87 20.42 12.73
C VAL A 89 25.68 21.50 12.02
N GLY A 90 26.97 21.61 12.33
CA GLY A 90 27.88 22.55 11.66
C GLY A 90 27.96 22.30 10.16
N ALA A 91 28.04 21.04 9.73
CA ALA A 91 28.09 20.65 8.33
C ALA A 91 26.80 21.01 7.55
N PHE A 92 25.62 20.90 8.17
CA PHE A 92 24.35 21.35 7.59
C PHE A 92 24.23 22.87 7.54
N TYR A 93 24.69 23.56 8.60
CA TYR A 93 24.69 25.02 8.65
C TYR A 93 25.61 25.65 7.59
N GLN A 94 26.84 25.14 7.49
CA GLN A 94 27.81 25.56 6.49
C GLN A 94 27.43 25.08 5.08
N GLY A 95 26.63 24.02 4.97
CA GLY A 95 26.25 23.40 3.71
C GLY A 95 27.44 22.74 3.03
N SER A 96 28.09 21.79 3.68
CA SER A 96 29.22 21.04 3.12
C SER A 96 28.77 19.77 2.38
N GLY A 97 29.43 19.47 1.24
CA GLY A 97 29.11 18.33 0.38
C GLY A 97 27.65 18.33 -0.10
N TRP A 98 27.01 17.16 -0.03
CA TRP A 98 25.59 16.97 -0.41
C TRP A 98 24.62 17.83 0.41
N ARG A 99 24.99 18.24 1.64
CA ARG A 99 24.12 19.05 2.53
C ARG A 99 23.88 20.46 2.00
N SER A 100 24.73 20.93 1.08
CA SER A 100 24.55 22.23 0.41
C SER A 100 23.31 22.24 -0.49
N HIS A 101 23.05 21.10 -1.14
CA HIS A 101 22.08 20.94 -2.22
C HIS A 101 22.12 22.03 -3.29
N LYS A 102 23.32 22.54 -3.59
CA LYS A 102 23.53 23.55 -4.65
C LYS A 102 23.88 22.93 -6.00
N ASN A 103 24.65 21.84 -5.97
CA ASN A 103 25.04 21.08 -7.16
C ASN A 103 24.18 19.83 -7.20
N TYR A 104 23.11 19.86 -7.99
CA TYR A 104 22.17 18.76 -8.14
C TYR A 104 21.80 18.53 -9.61
N ILE A 105 21.29 17.35 -9.91
CA ILE A 105 20.84 16.93 -11.24
C ILE A 105 19.34 17.21 -11.36
N GLY A 106 18.94 18.02 -12.34
CA GLY A 106 17.54 18.29 -12.66
C GLY A 106 17.23 19.78 -12.87
N ALA A 107 15.94 20.08 -13.10
CA ALA A 107 15.48 21.44 -13.36
C ALA A 107 15.77 22.41 -12.19
N ARG A 108 15.99 23.69 -12.53
CA ARG A 108 16.28 24.73 -11.54
C ARG A 108 15.08 24.98 -10.63
N TYR A 109 15.29 24.93 -9.32
CA TYR A 109 14.26 25.12 -8.29
C TYR A 109 14.91 25.68 -7.01
N PHE A 110 14.10 26.09 -6.02
CA PHE A 110 14.60 26.72 -4.79
C PHE A 110 15.37 28.03 -4.99
N TYR A 111 14.76 28.98 -5.70
CA TYR A 111 15.30 30.34 -5.88
C TYR A 111 14.26 31.41 -5.51
N GLU A 112 14.74 32.61 -5.20
CA GLU A 112 13.89 33.74 -4.84
C GLU A 112 12.98 34.12 -6.01
N GLY A 113 11.66 34.13 -5.79
CA GLY A 113 10.67 34.45 -6.80
C GLY A 113 10.11 33.23 -7.56
N TYR A 114 10.56 32.01 -7.25
CA TYR A 114 10.04 30.77 -7.84
C TYR A 114 8.51 30.70 -7.79
N THR A 115 7.92 30.95 -6.61
CA THR A 115 6.47 30.85 -6.41
C THR A 115 5.71 31.84 -7.30
N THR A 116 6.23 33.06 -7.42
CA THR A 116 5.63 34.11 -8.24
C THR A 116 5.72 33.77 -9.72
N GLU A 117 6.85 33.25 -10.17
CA GLU A 117 7.04 32.80 -11.54
C GLU A 117 6.04 31.69 -11.90
N MET A 118 5.95 30.65 -11.08
CA MET A 118 5.02 29.53 -11.32
C MET A 118 3.56 29.97 -11.33
N LYS A 119 3.14 30.81 -10.38
CA LYS A 119 1.79 31.38 -10.37
C LYS A 119 1.51 32.20 -11.64
N ASN A 120 2.45 33.03 -12.06
CA ASN A 120 2.28 33.85 -13.25
C ASN A 120 2.22 33.01 -14.53
N SER A 121 3.06 31.97 -14.66
CA SER A 121 3.02 31.06 -15.80
C SER A 121 1.65 30.38 -15.93
N VAL A 122 1.10 29.88 -14.83
CA VAL A 122 -0.20 29.19 -14.84
C VAL A 122 -1.36 30.16 -15.04
N LEU A 123 -1.42 31.24 -14.25
CA LEU A 123 -2.57 32.15 -14.29
C LEU A 123 -2.69 32.90 -15.61
N LYS A 124 -1.58 33.15 -16.31
CA LYS A 124 -1.57 33.79 -17.63
C LYS A 124 -1.67 32.80 -18.78
N SER A 125 -1.79 31.49 -18.51
CA SER A 125 -1.89 30.50 -19.56
C SER A 125 -3.19 30.68 -20.36
N LYS A 126 -3.14 30.26 -21.63
CA LYS A 126 -4.31 30.30 -22.50
C LYS A 126 -5.48 29.49 -21.92
N ARG A 127 -5.22 28.31 -21.37
CA ARG A 127 -6.24 27.43 -20.76
C ARG A 127 -6.98 28.11 -19.61
N VAL A 128 -6.24 28.76 -18.70
CA VAL A 128 -6.84 29.42 -17.53
C VAL A 128 -7.59 30.67 -17.96
N GLN A 129 -7.02 31.49 -18.85
CA GLN A 129 -7.66 32.71 -19.34
C GLN A 129 -8.95 32.41 -20.13
N GLU A 130 -8.94 31.41 -21.01
CA GLU A 130 -10.15 30.99 -21.73
C GLU A 130 -11.22 30.46 -20.78
N CYS A 131 -10.83 29.70 -19.74
CA CYS A 131 -11.76 29.24 -18.71
C CYS A 131 -12.39 30.40 -17.94
N ILE A 132 -11.60 31.43 -17.58
CA ILE A 132 -12.09 32.66 -16.95
C ILE A 132 -13.11 33.35 -17.84
N THR A 133 -12.79 33.59 -19.11
CA THR A 133 -13.70 34.25 -20.05
C THR A 133 -14.99 33.46 -20.24
N GLN A 134 -14.91 32.15 -20.48
CA GLN A 134 -16.09 31.30 -20.69
C GLN A 134 -17.01 31.25 -19.45
N LEU A 135 -16.43 31.16 -18.25
CA LEU A 135 -17.21 31.18 -17.02
C LEU A 135 -17.82 32.55 -16.75
N ALA A 136 -17.12 33.64 -17.05
CA ALA A 136 -17.64 35.00 -16.93
C ALA A 136 -18.80 35.24 -17.89
N GLU A 137 -18.70 34.78 -19.14
CA GLU A 137 -19.77 34.85 -20.14
C GLU A 137 -21.01 34.08 -19.67
N ARG A 138 -20.84 32.82 -19.25
CA ARG A 138 -21.94 31.99 -18.77
C ARG A 138 -22.63 32.58 -17.53
N GLN A 139 -21.87 33.16 -16.60
CA GLN A 139 -22.44 33.83 -15.43
C GLN A 139 -23.17 35.12 -15.81
N ALA A 140 -22.63 35.91 -16.74
CA ALA A 140 -23.27 37.12 -17.24
C ALA A 140 -24.60 36.79 -17.96
N GLU A 141 -24.64 35.72 -18.76
CA GLU A 141 -25.86 35.23 -19.42
C GLU A 141 -26.94 34.83 -18.40
N LEU A 142 -26.58 34.03 -17.39
CA LEU A 142 -27.51 33.61 -16.34
C LEU A 142 -28.10 34.81 -15.58
N LEU A 143 -27.26 35.77 -15.20
CA LEU A 143 -27.70 37.00 -14.52
C LEU A 143 -28.66 37.83 -15.38
N ASN A 144 -28.41 37.90 -16.68
CA ASN A 144 -29.29 38.60 -17.62
C ASN A 144 -30.63 37.89 -17.82
N GLN A 145 -30.68 36.56 -17.78
CA GLN A 145 -31.93 35.79 -17.87
C GLN A 145 -32.83 36.00 -16.63
N THR A 146 -32.25 36.22 -15.45
CA THR A 146 -32.99 36.56 -14.22
C THR A 146 -33.54 37.99 -14.17
N ASN A 147 -33.03 38.91 -14.99
CA ASN A 147 -33.47 40.31 -15.01
C ASN A 147 -34.48 40.55 -16.14
N THR A 148 -35.76 40.55 -15.81
CA THR A 148 -36.92 40.69 -16.72
C THR A 148 -37.23 42.13 -17.16
N VAL A 149 -36.23 42.93 -17.56
CA VAL A 149 -36.47 44.30 -18.06
C VAL A 149 -35.89 44.48 -19.48
N ALA A 150 -36.71 45.10 -20.34
CA ALA A 150 -36.49 45.27 -21.78
C ALA A 150 -35.14 45.93 -22.14
N VAL A 151 -34.50 45.39 -23.17
CA VAL A 151 -33.11 45.69 -23.56
C VAL A 151 -33.01 46.97 -24.42
N SER A 152 -32.19 47.93 -23.97
CA SER A 152 -31.81 49.17 -24.68
C SER A 152 -30.35 49.10 -25.14
N PRO A 153 -29.91 49.81 -26.20
CA PRO A 153 -28.51 49.85 -26.65
C PRO A 153 -27.50 50.37 -25.59
N THR A 154 -27.96 51.03 -24.52
CA THR A 154 -27.13 51.35 -23.33
C THR A 154 -26.71 50.12 -22.52
N ASP A 155 -27.36 48.97 -22.74
CA ASP A 155 -27.08 47.73 -22.01
C ASP A 155 -25.84 46.98 -22.50
N ALA A 156 -25.40 47.18 -23.75
CA ALA A 156 -24.20 46.49 -24.27
C ALA A 156 -22.91 46.94 -23.56
N ARG A 157 -22.75 48.25 -23.30
CA ARG A 157 -21.64 48.77 -22.49
C ARG A 157 -21.72 48.31 -21.04
N LYS A 158 -22.93 48.25 -20.48
CA LYS A 158 -23.16 47.79 -19.10
C LYS A 158 -22.83 46.30 -18.96
N ARG A 159 -23.25 45.47 -19.92
CA ARG A 159 -22.91 44.04 -20.02
C ARG A 159 -21.42 43.81 -20.14
N LYS A 160 -20.73 44.54 -21.03
CA LYS A 160 -19.27 44.44 -21.16
C LYS A 160 -18.54 44.85 -19.87
N LYS A 161 -18.98 45.91 -19.20
CA LYS A 161 -18.43 46.32 -17.89
C LYS A 161 -18.67 45.27 -16.81
N GLN A 162 -19.83 44.62 -16.83
CA GLN A 162 -20.19 43.55 -15.90
C GLN A 162 -19.39 42.28 -16.15
N GLN A 163 -19.20 41.88 -17.42
CA GLN A 163 -18.32 40.77 -17.79
C GLN A 163 -16.89 40.99 -17.30
N VAL A 164 -16.31 42.17 -17.56
CA VAL A 164 -14.95 42.51 -17.08
C VAL A 164 -14.86 42.49 -15.55
N ALA A 165 -15.93 42.83 -14.83
CA ALA A 165 -15.97 42.72 -13.38
C ALA A 165 -15.96 41.25 -12.92
N LEU A 166 -16.77 40.38 -13.55
CA LEU A 166 -16.80 38.95 -13.28
C LEU A 166 -15.47 38.26 -13.60
N GLU A 167 -14.82 38.65 -14.70
CA GLU A 167 -13.48 38.15 -15.04
C GLU A 167 -12.46 38.47 -13.94
N ARG A 168 -12.48 39.70 -13.39
CA ARG A 168 -11.62 40.08 -12.26
C ARG A 168 -11.90 39.29 -10.99
N GLU A 169 -13.17 38.99 -10.71
CA GLU A 169 -13.54 38.13 -9.59
C GLU A 169 -13.04 36.70 -9.79
N LEU A 170 -13.22 36.14 -10.99
CA LEU A 170 -12.75 34.80 -11.35
C LEU A 170 -11.22 34.69 -11.38
N GLU A 171 -10.50 35.74 -11.78
CA GLU A 171 -9.05 35.82 -11.62
C GLU A 171 -8.64 35.77 -10.15
N ALA A 172 -9.35 36.46 -9.25
CA ALA A 172 -9.08 36.41 -7.83
C ALA A 172 -9.35 35.00 -7.26
N VAL A 173 -10.38 34.32 -7.75
CA VAL A 173 -10.66 32.90 -7.44
C VAL A 173 -9.50 32.00 -7.91
N ALA A 174 -9.04 32.16 -9.15
CA ALA A 174 -7.92 31.40 -9.70
C ALA A 174 -6.62 31.61 -8.89
N ARG A 175 -6.33 32.85 -8.49
CA ARG A 175 -5.21 33.18 -7.59
C ARG A 175 -5.36 32.50 -6.23
N GLY A 176 -6.55 32.54 -5.64
CA GLY A 176 -6.84 31.88 -4.37
C GLY A 176 -6.69 30.35 -4.43
N ILE A 177 -6.97 29.75 -5.59
CA ILE A 177 -6.70 28.32 -5.84
C ILE A 177 -5.19 28.10 -5.89
N ALA A 178 -4.45 28.89 -6.66
CA ALA A 178 -2.99 28.78 -6.79
C ALA A 178 -2.26 28.96 -5.45
N ASP A 179 -2.68 29.91 -4.60
CA ASP A 179 -2.10 30.17 -3.28
C ASP A 179 -2.22 28.98 -2.32
N LYS A 180 -3.35 28.29 -2.39
CA LYS A 180 -3.63 27.10 -1.58
C LYS A 180 -2.92 25.87 -2.13
N CYS A 181 -2.91 25.71 -3.47
CA CYS A 181 -2.46 24.48 -4.11
C CYS A 181 -0.94 24.43 -4.30
N PHE A 182 -0.32 25.49 -4.82
CA PHE A 182 1.03 25.38 -5.40
C PHE A 182 2.13 25.25 -4.33
N ALA A 183 3.21 24.55 -4.68
CA ALA A 183 4.43 24.52 -3.88
C ALA A 183 5.06 25.93 -3.78
N GLN A 184 5.72 26.22 -2.66
CA GLN A 184 6.26 27.54 -2.30
C GLN A 184 7.78 27.49 -2.09
N MET A 185 8.50 27.06 -3.11
CA MET A 185 9.92 26.68 -3.01
C MET A 185 10.85 27.89 -3.18
N ASP A 186 10.70 28.93 -2.36
CA ASP A 186 11.49 30.16 -2.49
C ASP A 186 12.80 30.15 -1.67
N SER A 187 12.94 29.24 -0.70
CA SER A 187 14.03 29.29 0.30
C SER A 187 14.80 27.98 0.45
N ILE A 188 16.03 27.95 -0.07
CA ILE A 188 16.96 26.82 0.13
C ILE A 188 17.35 26.64 1.61
N ARG A 189 17.31 27.72 2.42
CA ARG A 189 17.60 27.67 3.86
C ARG A 189 16.56 26.84 4.61
N LEU A 190 15.28 27.05 4.26
CA LEU A 190 14.18 26.27 4.82
C LEU A 190 14.34 24.79 4.47
N LEU A 191 14.66 24.48 3.20
CA LEU A 191 14.93 23.11 2.76
C LEU A 191 16.04 22.45 3.58
N ARG A 192 17.19 23.10 3.77
CA ARG A 192 18.32 22.52 4.53
C ARG A 192 17.97 22.27 6.00
N LEU A 193 17.27 23.21 6.65
CA LEU A 193 16.82 23.04 8.03
C LEU A 193 15.84 21.85 8.14
N PHE A 194 14.92 21.74 7.19
CA PHE A 194 13.98 20.64 7.14
C PHE A 194 14.70 19.30 6.88
N ALA A 195 15.62 19.25 5.91
CA ALA A 195 16.43 18.08 5.61
C ALA A 195 17.26 17.62 6.82
N PHE A 196 17.84 18.55 7.60
CA PHE A 196 18.52 18.22 8.86
C PHE A 196 17.57 17.59 9.90
N THR A 197 16.37 18.15 10.03
CA THR A 197 15.34 17.63 10.94
C THR A 197 14.92 16.22 10.54
N ILE A 198 14.64 16.01 9.25
CA ILE A 198 14.27 14.69 8.71
C ILE A 198 15.42 13.69 8.86
N ASN A 199 16.67 14.06 8.56
CA ASN A 199 17.85 13.22 8.78
C ASN A 199 17.91 12.75 10.25
N THR A 200 17.80 13.70 11.19
CA THR A 200 17.86 13.40 12.63
C THR A 200 16.74 12.44 13.06
N VAL A 201 15.54 12.62 12.51
CA VAL A 201 14.39 11.77 12.82
C VAL A 201 14.56 10.37 12.23
N LEU A 202 14.90 10.27 10.94
CA LEU A 202 15.05 8.99 10.24
C LEU A 202 16.15 8.14 10.84
N VAL A 203 17.32 8.71 11.13
CA VAL A 203 18.46 8.01 11.76
C VAL A 203 18.09 7.49 13.16
N ARG A 204 17.27 8.23 13.92
CA ARG A 204 16.85 7.81 15.28
C ARG A 204 15.82 6.69 15.24
N LEU A 205 14.80 6.84 14.40
CA LEU A 205 13.69 5.89 14.29
C LEU A 205 14.14 4.58 13.65
N TYR A 206 14.80 4.69 12.50
CA TYR A 206 15.30 3.58 11.71
C TYR A 206 16.79 3.38 11.95
N HIS A 207 17.12 3.08 13.21
CA HIS A 207 18.50 2.91 13.69
C HIS A 207 19.33 1.83 12.96
N GLN A 208 18.71 0.90 12.22
CA GLN A 208 19.43 -0.06 11.38
C GLN A 208 19.69 0.47 9.97
N GLY A 209 19.09 1.62 9.64
CA GLY A 209 19.39 2.46 8.50
C GLY A 209 18.41 2.38 7.34
N ILE A 210 18.70 3.16 6.31
CA ILE A 210 17.98 3.19 5.03
C ILE A 210 18.86 2.54 3.97
N HIS A 211 18.38 1.45 3.39
CA HIS A 211 19.10 0.63 2.42
C HIS A 211 18.58 0.89 1.02
N ILE A 212 19.52 1.03 0.07
CA ILE A 212 19.27 1.20 -1.36
C ILE A 212 20.15 0.24 -2.14
N LYS A 213 19.74 -0.11 -3.37
CA LYS A 213 20.56 -0.89 -4.29
C LYS A 213 21.44 0.04 -5.14
N GLU A 214 22.76 -0.14 -5.10
CA GLU A 214 23.67 0.78 -5.79
C GLU A 214 23.47 0.72 -7.32
N SER A 215 23.21 -0.47 -7.88
CA SER A 215 22.97 -0.65 -9.32
C SER A 215 21.70 0.07 -9.81
N GLU A 216 20.62 0.05 -9.01
CA GLU A 216 19.37 0.73 -9.34
C GLU A 216 19.53 2.25 -9.27
N ILE A 217 20.28 2.71 -8.27
CA ILE A 217 20.56 4.14 -8.08
C ILE A 217 21.50 4.68 -9.15
N ALA A 218 22.50 3.91 -9.61
CA ALA A 218 23.34 4.29 -10.73
C ALA A 218 22.49 4.53 -12.00
N VAL A 219 21.61 3.58 -12.34
CA VAL A 219 20.68 3.73 -13.47
C VAL A 219 19.76 4.95 -13.29
N LEU A 220 19.23 5.18 -12.09
CA LEU A 220 18.40 6.35 -11.80
C LEU A 220 19.18 7.66 -12.01
N ARG A 221 20.46 7.73 -11.60
CA ARG A 221 21.31 8.92 -11.78
C ARG A 221 21.56 9.19 -13.26
N ASP A 222 21.87 8.16 -14.04
CA ASP A 222 22.12 8.31 -15.48
C ASP A 222 20.87 8.82 -16.20
N VAL A 223 19.72 8.23 -15.89
CA VAL A 223 18.41 8.68 -16.40
C VAL A 223 18.09 10.11 -15.95
N ALA A 224 18.40 10.48 -14.70
CA ALA A 224 18.19 11.83 -14.21
C ALA A 224 19.08 12.85 -14.94
N LEU A 225 20.32 12.50 -15.29
CA LEU A 225 21.21 13.35 -16.08
C LEU A 225 20.67 13.57 -17.49
N GLU A 226 20.20 12.51 -18.14
CA GLU A 226 19.59 12.59 -19.46
C GLU A 226 18.29 13.42 -19.43
N ALA A 227 17.44 13.17 -18.45
CA ALA A 227 16.20 13.92 -18.24
C ALA A 227 16.47 15.42 -18.00
N ALA A 228 17.51 15.75 -17.23
CA ALA A 228 17.92 17.13 -17.00
C ALA A 228 18.40 17.83 -18.30
N ARG A 229 19.13 17.11 -19.16
CA ARG A 229 19.61 17.63 -20.46
C ARG A 229 18.48 17.84 -21.46
N THR A 230 17.44 17.03 -21.39
CA THR A 230 16.31 17.02 -22.34
C THR A 230 15.04 17.69 -21.81
N HIS A 231 15.12 18.34 -20.64
CA HIS A 231 13.98 18.97 -19.96
C HIS A 231 12.79 18.01 -19.71
N ARG A 232 13.08 16.73 -19.45
CA ARG A 232 12.06 15.73 -19.11
C ARG A 232 11.88 15.63 -17.60
N SER A 233 10.64 15.49 -17.15
CA SER A 233 10.33 15.28 -15.73
C SER A 233 10.47 13.82 -15.33
N LEU A 234 11.01 13.55 -14.15
CA LEU A 234 10.87 12.26 -13.49
C LEU A 234 9.54 12.21 -12.73
N ILE A 235 8.73 11.19 -13.00
CA ILE A 235 7.45 10.92 -12.33
C ILE A 235 7.69 9.78 -11.33
N LEU A 236 7.89 10.15 -10.08
CA LEU A 236 8.14 9.21 -8.99
C LEU A 236 6.84 8.62 -8.49
N LEU A 237 6.72 7.29 -8.58
CA LEU A 237 5.51 6.55 -8.23
C LEU A 237 5.83 5.51 -7.14
N PRO A 238 5.99 5.94 -5.87
CA PRO A 238 6.24 5.05 -4.75
C PRO A 238 4.99 4.27 -4.29
N SER A 239 5.20 3.08 -3.72
CA SER A 239 4.21 2.39 -2.89
C SER A 239 3.91 3.20 -1.62
N HIS A 240 2.66 3.17 -1.11
CA HIS A 240 2.29 3.97 0.06
C HIS A 240 1.92 3.10 1.28
N LYS A 241 2.76 3.08 2.31
CA LYS A 241 2.55 2.30 3.55
C LYS A 241 2.58 3.17 4.81
N SER A 242 3.33 4.27 4.81
CA SER A 242 3.48 5.16 5.96
C SER A 242 3.43 6.62 5.55
N HIS A 243 3.11 7.51 6.49
CA HIS A 243 3.26 8.93 6.27
C HIS A 243 4.73 9.37 6.09
N VAL A 244 5.69 8.52 6.46
CA VAL A 244 7.13 8.80 6.32
C VAL A 244 7.63 8.59 4.88
N ASP A 245 6.86 7.92 4.02
CA ASP A 245 7.27 7.51 2.65
C ASP A 245 7.82 8.69 1.82
N TYR A 246 7.06 9.77 1.70
CA TYR A 246 7.46 10.94 0.91
C TYR A 246 8.65 11.70 1.51
N LEU A 247 8.83 11.62 2.84
CA LEU A 247 10.00 12.17 3.51
C LEU A 247 11.24 11.34 3.19
N VAL A 248 11.11 10.01 3.10
CA VAL A 248 12.20 9.10 2.74
C VAL A 248 12.63 9.32 1.30
N ILE A 249 11.70 9.39 0.35
CA ILE A 249 12.02 9.64 -1.06
C ILE A 249 12.70 11.00 -1.24
N SER A 250 12.11 12.06 -0.67
CA SER A 250 12.72 13.41 -0.70
C SER A 250 14.11 13.43 -0.05
N TYR A 251 14.30 12.72 1.07
CA TYR A 251 15.59 12.61 1.74
C TYR A 251 16.62 11.87 0.87
N ILE A 252 16.24 10.76 0.23
CA ILE A 252 17.12 10.03 -0.69
C ILE A 252 17.52 10.92 -1.88
N PHE A 253 16.58 11.64 -2.50
CA PHE A 253 16.89 12.53 -3.62
C PHE A 253 17.79 13.69 -3.20
N PHE A 254 17.55 14.27 -2.01
CA PHE A 254 18.43 15.27 -1.42
C PHE A 254 19.85 14.71 -1.20
N ARG A 255 19.96 13.48 -0.66
CA ARG A 255 21.24 12.79 -0.44
C ARG A 255 22.00 12.47 -1.72
N LEU A 256 21.28 12.12 -2.78
CA LEU A 256 21.85 11.79 -4.08
C LEU A 256 22.19 13.04 -4.90
N GLY A 257 21.78 14.25 -4.47
CA GLY A 257 21.94 15.44 -5.29
C GLY A 257 21.10 15.38 -6.56
N ILE A 258 19.87 14.88 -6.47
CA ILE A 258 18.87 14.92 -7.54
C ILE A 258 17.80 15.94 -7.13
N ALA A 259 17.23 16.66 -8.10
CA ALA A 259 16.16 17.62 -7.85
C ALA A 259 14.98 16.95 -7.10
N LEU A 260 14.57 17.50 -5.96
CA LEU A 260 13.45 16.97 -5.17
C LEU A 260 12.16 17.07 -5.98
N PRO A 261 11.25 16.10 -5.79
CA PRO A 261 9.96 16.12 -6.45
C PRO A 261 9.02 17.19 -5.88
N HIS A 262 8.09 17.62 -6.73
CA HIS A 262 6.84 18.23 -6.30
C HIS A 262 5.92 17.13 -5.81
N ILE A 263 5.51 17.17 -4.55
CA ILE A 263 4.80 16.06 -3.90
C ILE A 263 3.30 16.36 -3.88
N ALA A 264 2.51 15.53 -4.57
CA ALA A 264 1.05 15.64 -4.55
C ALA A 264 0.52 15.23 -3.16
N ALA A 265 -0.06 16.18 -2.44
CA ALA A 265 -0.62 15.97 -1.10
C ALA A 265 -2.13 16.24 -1.09
N GLY A 266 -2.88 15.53 -0.24
CA GLY A 266 -4.29 15.86 -0.01
C GLY A 266 -4.44 17.16 0.79
N ASP A 267 -5.40 18.00 0.43
CA ASP A 267 -5.76 19.24 1.14
C ASP A 267 -5.98 19.07 2.66
N ASN A 268 -6.37 17.87 3.08
CA ASN A 268 -6.50 17.49 4.49
C ASN A 268 -5.19 17.54 5.30
N LEU A 269 -4.04 17.70 4.64
CA LEU A 269 -2.71 17.87 5.26
C LEU A 269 -2.28 19.35 5.34
N ASP A 270 -3.03 20.27 4.74
CA ASP A 270 -2.77 21.72 4.83
C ASP A 270 -3.27 22.27 6.18
N ILE A 271 -2.54 21.92 7.24
CA ILE A 271 -2.79 22.38 8.60
C ILE A 271 -2.03 23.70 8.81
N PRO A 272 -2.58 24.70 9.53
CA PRO A 272 -1.88 25.97 9.78
C PRO A 272 -0.44 25.77 10.27
N VAL A 273 0.49 26.61 9.79
CA VAL A 273 1.95 26.54 10.01
C VAL A 273 2.62 25.36 9.28
N VAL A 274 2.14 24.15 9.51
CA VAL A 274 2.62 22.90 8.93
C VAL A 274 2.56 22.89 7.40
N GLY A 275 1.43 23.28 6.84
CA GLY A 275 1.21 23.30 5.39
C GLY A 275 2.14 24.25 4.69
N GLY A 276 2.48 25.38 5.31
CA GLY A 276 3.48 26.33 4.80
C GLY A 276 4.88 25.72 4.70
N ILE A 277 5.32 24.99 5.73
CA ILE A 277 6.62 24.29 5.71
C ILE A 277 6.63 23.21 4.62
N LEU A 278 5.55 22.43 4.51
CA LEU A 278 5.44 21.38 3.49
C LEU A 278 5.44 21.95 2.07
N LYS A 279 4.69 23.03 1.81
CA LYS A 279 4.75 23.76 0.52
C LYS A 279 6.13 24.32 0.26
N GLY A 280 6.75 24.86 1.30
CA GLY A 280 8.13 25.32 1.32
C GLY A 280 9.15 24.24 0.96
N CYS A 281 8.80 22.97 1.10
CA CYS A 281 9.67 21.82 0.78
C CYS A 281 9.21 21.04 -0.46
N GLY A 282 8.26 21.56 -1.24
CA GLY A 282 7.82 20.96 -2.52
C GLY A 282 6.45 20.30 -2.51
N ALA A 283 5.71 20.29 -1.40
CA ALA A 283 4.34 19.77 -1.40
C ALA A 283 3.39 20.71 -2.16
N PHE A 284 2.46 20.14 -2.93
CA PHE A 284 1.34 20.88 -3.50
C PHE A 284 0.02 20.16 -3.18
N PHE A 285 -0.99 20.92 -2.77
CA PHE A 285 -2.22 20.37 -2.20
C PHE A 285 -3.34 20.25 -3.24
N ILE A 286 -3.92 19.06 -3.35
CA ILE A 286 -5.03 18.74 -4.26
C ILE A 286 -6.27 18.31 -3.44
N ARG A 287 -7.45 18.74 -3.88
CA ARG A 287 -8.74 18.29 -3.33
C ARG A 287 -9.01 16.83 -3.71
N ARG A 288 -9.63 16.07 -2.81
CA ARG A 288 -10.05 14.68 -3.12
C ARG A 288 -11.23 14.58 -4.08
N VAL A 289 -12.13 15.56 -4.03
CA VAL A 289 -13.33 15.64 -4.88
C VAL A 289 -13.33 17.00 -5.55
N TRP A 290 -13.38 17.01 -6.87
CA TRP A 290 -13.32 18.24 -7.67
C TRP A 290 -14.73 18.77 -8.02
N GLY A 291 -15.75 17.89 -8.00
CA GLY A 291 -17.11 18.25 -8.40
C GLY A 291 -17.16 18.75 -9.85
N ASP A 292 -17.96 19.79 -10.08
CA ASP A 292 -18.04 20.52 -11.36
C ASP A 292 -17.28 21.87 -11.31
N ASP A 293 -16.24 21.95 -10.47
CA ASP A 293 -15.40 23.16 -10.34
C ASP A 293 -14.42 23.25 -11.52
N GLN A 294 -14.90 23.82 -12.63
CA GLN A 294 -14.16 23.96 -13.88
C GLN A 294 -12.90 24.83 -13.71
N MET A 295 -12.98 25.88 -12.90
CA MET A 295 -11.83 26.76 -12.62
C MET A 295 -10.73 26.01 -11.88
N TYR A 296 -11.08 25.27 -10.82
CA TYR A 296 -10.13 24.45 -10.09
C TYR A 296 -9.42 23.44 -10.99
N LYS A 297 -10.19 22.75 -11.84
CA LYS A 297 -9.63 21.79 -12.79
C LYS A 297 -8.66 22.48 -13.77
N ALA A 298 -9.05 23.60 -14.39
CA ALA A 298 -8.21 24.32 -15.35
C ALA A 298 -6.88 24.77 -14.73
N VAL A 299 -6.92 25.33 -13.52
CA VAL A 299 -5.70 25.81 -12.80
C VAL A 299 -4.78 24.65 -12.41
N VAL A 300 -5.33 23.53 -11.93
CA VAL A 300 -4.52 22.37 -11.53
C VAL A 300 -3.95 21.64 -12.74
N ASP A 301 -4.75 21.41 -13.79
CA ASP A 301 -4.29 20.79 -15.04
C ASP A 301 -3.12 21.61 -15.65
N GLU A 302 -3.27 22.94 -15.69
CA GLU A 302 -2.21 23.85 -16.16
C GLU A 302 -0.96 23.83 -15.26
N TYR A 303 -1.12 23.73 -13.94
CA TYR A 303 0.03 23.65 -13.03
C TYR A 303 0.85 22.38 -13.26
N ILE A 304 0.20 21.23 -13.40
CA ILE A 304 0.88 19.96 -13.71
C ILE A 304 1.58 20.05 -15.07
N GLU A 305 0.92 20.60 -16.08
CA GLU A 305 1.53 20.81 -17.40
C GLU A 305 2.74 21.75 -17.36
N THR A 306 2.65 22.86 -16.62
CA THR A 306 3.77 23.79 -16.42
C THR A 306 4.96 23.10 -15.73
N LEU A 307 4.69 22.23 -14.74
CA LEU A 307 5.75 21.44 -14.09
C LEU A 307 6.44 20.49 -15.07
N LEU A 308 5.67 19.80 -15.91
CA LEU A 308 6.19 18.89 -16.94
C LEU A 308 7.01 19.65 -18.00
N GLN A 309 6.52 20.79 -18.48
CA GLN A 309 7.23 21.63 -19.46
C GLN A 309 8.57 22.16 -18.95
N LYS A 310 8.65 22.48 -17.65
CA LYS A 310 9.88 22.95 -17.02
C LYS A 310 10.83 21.81 -16.60
N GLY A 311 10.46 20.55 -16.80
CA GLY A 311 11.24 19.38 -16.39
C GLY A 311 11.30 19.19 -14.86
N HIS A 312 10.32 19.69 -14.12
CA HIS A 312 10.25 19.49 -12.68
C HIS A 312 9.78 18.07 -12.35
N ASN A 313 10.49 17.42 -11.44
CA ASN A 313 10.10 16.09 -10.94
C ASN A 313 8.78 16.17 -10.17
N ILE A 314 7.94 15.14 -10.30
CA ILE A 314 6.64 15.04 -9.63
C ILE A 314 6.57 13.70 -8.89
N GLU A 315 6.13 13.72 -7.64
CA GLU A 315 5.87 12.52 -6.84
C GLU A 315 4.38 12.38 -6.59
N CYS A 316 3.84 11.18 -6.84
CA CYS A 316 2.52 10.83 -6.35
C CYS A 316 2.35 9.34 -6.05
N PHE A 317 1.52 9.07 -5.05
CA PHE A 317 1.15 7.71 -4.68
C PHE A 317 0.01 7.23 -5.55
N ILE A 318 0.28 6.30 -6.46
CA ILE A 318 -0.72 5.74 -7.36
C ILE A 318 -1.87 5.06 -6.63
N GLU A 319 -1.66 4.58 -5.41
CA GLU A 319 -2.69 3.97 -4.56
C GLU A 319 -3.69 5.02 -4.01
N GLY A 320 -3.32 6.30 -3.98
CA GLY A 320 -4.10 7.42 -3.46
C GLY A 320 -4.29 7.44 -1.94
N THR A 321 -3.94 6.36 -1.24
CA THR A 321 -3.97 6.26 0.23
C THR A 321 -2.99 5.19 0.70
N ARG A 322 -2.56 5.28 1.97
CA ARG A 322 -1.69 4.28 2.60
C ARG A 322 -2.37 2.91 2.63
N SER A 323 -1.63 1.83 2.39
CA SER A 323 -2.13 0.48 2.60
C SER A 323 -2.31 0.21 4.10
N ARG A 324 -3.54 -0.11 4.50
CA ARG A 324 -3.86 -0.51 5.90
C ARG A 324 -3.55 -1.98 6.15
N THR A 325 -3.45 -2.78 5.09
CA THR A 325 -3.30 -4.24 5.16
C THR A 325 -1.88 -4.70 4.83
N GLY A 326 -1.02 -3.81 4.32
CA GLY A 326 0.34 -4.12 3.87
C GLY A 326 0.44 -4.55 2.40
N LYS A 327 -0.71 -4.74 1.73
CA LYS A 327 -0.79 -5.07 0.29
C LYS A 327 -0.84 -3.80 -0.57
N LEU A 328 -0.33 -3.87 -1.81
CA LEU A 328 -0.56 -2.80 -2.78
C LEU A 328 -2.05 -2.65 -3.09
N LEU A 329 -2.54 -1.40 -3.12
CA LEU A 329 -3.92 -1.09 -3.45
C LEU A 329 -4.12 -0.90 -4.96
N THR A 330 -5.37 -0.86 -5.40
CA THR A 330 -5.73 -0.56 -6.79
C THR A 330 -5.37 0.89 -7.15
N PRO A 331 -4.96 1.16 -8.40
CA PRO A 331 -4.45 2.47 -8.76
C PRO A 331 -5.60 3.49 -8.88
N LYS A 332 -5.34 4.71 -8.43
CA LYS A 332 -6.15 5.91 -8.61
C LYS A 332 -5.57 6.73 -9.73
N PHE A 333 -6.40 7.05 -10.71
CA PHE A 333 -5.91 7.58 -11.98
C PHE A 333 -5.84 9.11 -12.06
N GLY A 334 -6.22 9.87 -11.02
CA GLY A 334 -6.40 11.32 -11.10
C GLY A 334 -5.20 12.09 -11.68
N LEU A 335 -4.05 12.03 -11.00
CA LEU A 335 -2.83 12.73 -11.45
C LEU A 335 -2.16 12.04 -12.65
N LEU A 336 -2.19 10.70 -12.71
CA LEU A 336 -1.71 9.96 -13.89
C LEU A 336 -2.47 10.33 -15.16
N LYS A 337 -3.77 10.64 -15.05
CA LYS A 337 -4.58 11.11 -16.16
C LYS A 337 -4.11 12.46 -16.66
N MET A 338 -3.87 13.42 -15.75
CA MET A 338 -3.35 14.74 -16.13
C MET A 338 -2.02 14.61 -16.87
N ILE A 339 -1.07 13.84 -16.32
CA ILE A 339 0.24 13.60 -16.95
C ILE A 339 0.07 12.94 -18.33
N LEU A 340 -0.74 11.88 -18.43
CA LEU A 340 -0.99 11.19 -19.70
C LEU A 340 -1.63 12.10 -20.74
N GLU A 341 -2.60 12.93 -20.34
CA GLU A 341 -3.27 13.88 -21.23
C GLU A 341 -2.32 14.99 -21.69
N THR A 342 -1.40 15.46 -20.84
CA THR A 342 -0.37 16.42 -21.23
C THR A 342 0.58 15.85 -22.29
N ILE A 343 1.05 14.61 -22.13
CA ILE A 343 1.94 13.97 -23.12
C ILE A 343 1.19 13.71 -24.44
N LEU A 344 -0.02 13.14 -24.38
CA LEU A 344 -0.85 12.90 -25.58
C LEU A 344 -1.22 14.20 -26.31
N GLY A 345 -1.43 15.29 -25.56
CA GLY A 345 -1.76 16.61 -26.13
C GLY A 345 -0.56 17.39 -26.65
N GLY A 346 0.66 16.86 -26.51
CA GLY A 346 1.90 17.55 -26.89
C GLY A 346 2.28 18.72 -25.97
N GLY A 347 1.64 18.85 -24.80
CA GLY A 347 1.96 19.89 -23.81
C GLY A 347 3.34 19.69 -23.18
N ALA A 348 3.85 18.46 -23.16
CA ALA A 348 5.25 18.12 -22.92
C ALA A 348 5.63 16.92 -23.80
N HIS A 349 6.88 16.87 -24.26
CA HIS A 349 7.33 15.83 -25.20
C HIS A 349 7.36 14.44 -24.56
N ASP A 350 7.89 14.32 -23.34
CA ASP A 350 8.02 13.05 -22.65
C ASP A 350 8.11 13.24 -21.12
N ALA A 351 7.83 12.20 -20.38
CA ALA A 351 8.03 12.09 -18.94
C ALA A 351 8.57 10.70 -18.59
N ILE A 352 9.52 10.61 -17.68
CA ILE A 352 10.13 9.34 -17.29
C ILE A 352 9.39 8.78 -16.08
N ILE A 353 8.81 7.60 -16.23
CA ILE A 353 8.14 6.90 -15.13
C ILE A 353 9.18 6.20 -14.26
N VAL A 354 9.13 6.45 -12.95
CA VAL A 354 10.04 5.87 -11.95
C VAL A 354 9.22 5.16 -10.86
N PRO A 355 8.92 3.85 -11.03
CA PRO A 355 8.24 3.05 -10.01
C PRO A 355 9.18 2.76 -8.83
N ILE A 356 8.69 2.94 -7.59
CA ILE A 356 9.51 2.78 -6.37
C ILE A 356 8.78 1.89 -5.35
N SER A 357 9.50 0.91 -4.78
CA SER A 357 9.01 0.12 -3.65
C SER A 357 9.69 0.55 -2.35
N ILE A 358 8.91 0.65 -1.27
CA ILE A 358 9.41 0.97 0.07
C ILE A 358 9.02 -0.17 1.03
N GLY A 359 10.02 -0.75 1.70
CA GLY A 359 9.90 -1.76 2.74
C GLY A 359 10.27 -1.22 4.11
N TYR A 360 9.56 -1.64 5.16
CA TYR A 360 9.81 -1.24 6.54
C TYR A 360 9.89 -2.47 7.44
N ASP A 361 10.87 -2.51 8.35
CA ASP A 361 10.82 -3.48 9.44
C ASP A 361 9.62 -3.23 10.36
N LYS A 362 9.31 -1.96 10.64
CA LYS A 362 8.13 -1.58 11.42
C LYS A 362 7.49 -0.31 10.90
N VAL A 363 6.17 -0.35 10.70
CA VAL A 363 5.35 0.81 10.36
C VAL A 363 4.73 1.38 11.63
N ILE A 364 4.75 2.70 11.74
CA ILE A 364 4.39 3.45 12.95
C ILE A 364 2.88 3.37 13.20
N GLU A 365 2.13 3.54 12.11
CA GLU A 365 0.69 3.72 12.13
C GLU A 365 -0.07 2.39 12.16
N THR A 366 0.61 1.24 12.28
CA THR A 366 -0.04 -0.09 12.22
C THR A 366 -1.13 -0.25 13.26
N SER A 367 -0.95 0.25 14.49
CA SER A 367 -2.00 0.18 15.54
C SER A 367 -3.25 0.95 15.13
N THR A 368 -3.08 2.13 14.53
CA THR A 368 -4.18 3.00 14.10
C THR A 368 -4.87 2.42 12.87
N TYR A 369 -4.11 1.83 11.94
CA TYR A 369 -4.67 1.07 10.83
C TYR A 369 -5.56 -0.07 11.31
N MET A 370 -5.14 -0.83 12.34
CA MET A 370 -5.98 -1.90 12.86
C MET A 370 -7.27 -1.38 13.50
N ASN A 371 -7.21 -0.27 14.23
CA ASN A 371 -8.41 0.37 14.77
C ASN A 371 -9.37 0.82 13.66
N GLU A 372 -8.85 1.44 12.59
CA GLU A 372 -9.61 1.80 11.38
C GLU A 372 -10.28 0.55 10.75
N LEU A 373 -9.53 -0.54 10.59
CA LEU A 373 -10.00 -1.79 9.98
C LEU A 373 -11.07 -2.50 10.83
N LEU A 374 -11.11 -2.27 12.14
CA LEU A 374 -12.16 -2.76 13.05
C LEU A 374 -13.42 -1.87 13.06
N GLY A 375 -13.48 -0.85 12.21
CA GLY A 375 -14.64 0.02 12.01
C GLY A 375 -14.61 1.31 12.83
N ASN A 376 -13.52 1.59 13.57
CA ASN A 376 -13.39 2.87 14.25
C ASN A 376 -13.16 3.99 13.22
N PRO A 377 -13.60 5.23 13.52
CA PRO A 377 -13.36 6.36 12.64
C PRO A 377 -11.86 6.55 12.38
N LYS A 378 -11.53 7.01 11.18
CA LYS A 378 -10.15 7.36 10.83
C LYS A 378 -9.65 8.46 11.75
N GLU A 379 -8.64 8.13 12.56
CA GLU A 379 -7.96 9.12 13.38
C GLU A 379 -7.10 10.00 12.48
N ARG A 380 -7.18 11.32 12.69
CA ARG A 380 -6.30 12.27 12.01
C ARG A 380 -4.93 12.24 12.70
N GLU A 381 -4.14 11.22 12.40
CA GLU A 381 -2.73 11.24 12.81
C GLU A 381 -1.99 12.32 12.05
N SER A 382 -1.31 13.20 12.78
CA SER A 382 -0.46 14.24 12.21
C SER A 382 0.99 13.78 12.23
N LEU A 383 1.63 13.76 11.07
CA LEU A 383 3.08 13.60 10.95
C LEU A 383 3.86 14.53 11.86
N TRP A 384 3.38 15.76 12.04
CA TRP A 384 4.05 16.70 12.92
C TRP A 384 3.96 16.29 14.38
N ALA A 385 2.84 15.69 14.80
CA ALA A 385 2.75 15.10 16.13
C ALA A 385 3.75 13.95 16.28
N MET A 386 4.01 13.17 15.22
CA MET A 386 5.04 12.13 15.23
C MET A 386 6.47 12.71 15.30
N LEU A 387 6.80 13.70 14.45
CA LEU A 387 8.13 14.34 14.40
C LEU A 387 8.50 15.06 15.72
N THR A 388 7.50 15.62 16.41
CA THR A 388 7.69 16.34 17.69
C THR A 388 7.65 15.43 18.91
N ASN A 389 7.14 14.20 18.79
CA ASN A 389 7.02 13.29 19.92
C ASN A 389 8.37 12.60 20.22
N THR A 390 9.06 13.12 21.24
CA THR A 390 10.37 12.63 21.68
C THR A 390 10.36 11.18 22.17
N ARG A 391 9.24 10.65 22.68
CA ARG A 391 9.12 9.23 23.08
C ARG A 391 9.11 8.31 21.87
N VAL A 392 8.48 8.73 20.78
CA VAL A 392 8.43 7.99 19.52
C VAL A 392 9.83 7.89 18.91
N LEU A 393 10.61 8.97 18.98
CA LEU A 393 12.01 9.03 18.51
C LEU A 393 12.99 8.15 19.32
N GLN A 394 12.59 7.65 20.49
CA GLN A 394 13.40 6.69 21.27
C GLN A 394 13.17 5.24 20.83
N LEU A 395 12.15 4.98 20.01
CA LEU A 395 11.83 3.66 19.52
C LEU A 395 12.81 3.23 18.42
N LYS A 396 13.20 1.96 18.47
CA LYS A 396 14.10 1.30 17.52
C LYS A 396 13.26 0.50 16.53
N TRP A 397 12.96 1.05 15.36
CA TRP A 397 12.03 0.46 14.38
C TRP A 397 12.67 -0.33 13.25
N GLY A 398 13.98 -0.60 13.38
CA GLY A 398 14.72 -1.38 12.40
C GLY A 398 15.20 -0.52 11.25
N SER A 399 14.96 -0.99 10.03
CA SER A 399 15.45 -0.43 8.78
C SER A 399 14.33 -0.10 7.79
N ILE A 400 14.68 0.70 6.79
CA ILE A 400 13.89 0.96 5.60
C ILE A 400 14.67 0.41 4.40
N ASP A 401 14.00 -0.27 3.49
CA ASP A 401 14.56 -0.70 2.21
C ASP A 401 13.83 0.01 1.07
N VAL A 402 14.57 0.65 0.16
CA VAL A 402 14.02 1.38 -0.98
C VAL A 402 14.59 0.82 -2.27
N ARG A 403 13.69 0.39 -3.17
CA ARG A 403 14.03 -0.16 -4.49
C ARG A 403 13.44 0.67 -5.59
N VAL A 404 14.23 0.88 -6.63
CA VAL A 404 13.83 1.67 -7.80
C VAL A 404 13.75 0.73 -8.99
N ALA A 405 12.56 0.55 -9.54
CA ALA A 405 12.39 -0.20 -10.78
C ALA A 405 13.04 0.55 -11.94
N LYS A 406 13.44 -0.18 -12.99
CA LYS A 406 14.05 0.41 -14.18
C LYS A 406 13.16 1.54 -14.73
N PRO A 407 13.63 2.80 -14.75
CA PRO A 407 12.86 3.91 -15.30
C PRO A 407 12.58 3.72 -16.79
N TRP A 408 11.48 4.28 -17.28
CA TRP A 408 11.09 4.15 -18.69
C TRP A 408 10.36 5.39 -19.23
N SER A 409 10.50 5.67 -20.53
CA SER A 409 9.84 6.78 -21.22
C SER A 409 8.34 6.53 -21.38
N LEU A 410 7.52 7.47 -20.91
CA LEU A 410 6.07 7.41 -21.06
C LEU A 410 5.67 7.57 -22.53
N HIS A 411 6.32 8.49 -23.26
CA HIS A 411 6.08 8.72 -24.67
C HIS A 411 6.29 7.43 -25.49
N ASP A 412 7.46 6.79 -25.32
CA ASP A 412 7.79 5.57 -26.08
C ASP A 412 6.82 4.43 -25.76
N TRP A 413 6.43 4.29 -24.50
CA TRP A 413 5.44 3.29 -24.12
C TRP A 413 4.06 3.57 -24.71
N ILE A 414 3.61 4.83 -24.76
CA ILE A 414 2.33 5.20 -25.39
C ILE A 414 2.37 4.79 -26.86
N HIS A 415 3.45 5.11 -27.57
CA HIS A 415 3.66 4.74 -28.96
C HIS A 415 3.58 3.22 -29.16
N ASP A 416 4.28 2.44 -28.34
CA ASP A 416 4.23 0.97 -28.40
C ASP A 416 2.82 0.41 -28.16
N GLN A 417 2.04 0.99 -27.24
CA GLN A 417 0.65 0.57 -27.00
C GLN A 417 -0.27 0.88 -28.19
N ILE A 418 -0.06 2.01 -28.86
CA ILE A 418 -0.80 2.39 -30.07
C ILE A 418 -0.49 1.42 -31.21
N GLU A 419 0.79 1.12 -31.44
CA GLU A 419 1.22 0.18 -32.49
C GLU A 419 0.70 -1.24 -32.25
N THR A 420 0.81 -1.74 -31.02
CA THR A 420 0.43 -3.12 -30.68
C THR A 420 -1.07 -3.38 -30.77
N ARG A 421 -1.91 -2.34 -30.64
CA ARG A 421 -3.37 -2.47 -30.49
C ARG A 421 -4.17 -1.95 -31.70
N ARG A 422 -3.53 -1.73 -32.86
CA ARG A 422 -4.20 -1.11 -34.03
C ARG A 422 -5.49 -1.87 -34.44
N PRO A 423 -6.61 -1.15 -34.69
CA PRO A 423 -6.78 0.31 -34.61
C PRO A 423 -6.99 0.80 -33.15
N PHE A 424 -6.07 1.63 -32.64
CA PHE A 424 -6.15 2.20 -31.28
C PHE A 424 -5.72 3.67 -31.29
N ASN A 425 -6.67 4.60 -31.16
CA ASN A 425 -6.44 6.04 -31.15
C ASN A 425 -6.88 6.67 -29.80
N PRO A 426 -6.00 6.76 -28.80
CA PRO A 426 -6.31 7.31 -27.48
C PRO A 426 -6.41 8.84 -27.43
N GLU A 427 -5.92 9.56 -28.45
CA GLU A 427 -6.02 11.03 -28.51
C GLU A 427 -7.47 11.47 -28.69
N HIS A 428 -8.17 10.84 -29.64
CA HIS A 428 -9.51 11.24 -30.07
C HIS A 428 -10.62 10.34 -29.50
N ASN A 429 -10.31 9.13 -29.01
CA ASN A 429 -11.30 8.21 -28.44
C ASN A 429 -11.14 8.09 -26.91
N ARG A 430 -12.22 8.43 -26.19
CA ARG A 430 -12.28 8.41 -24.72
C ARG A 430 -12.17 7.00 -24.11
N GLU A 431 -12.69 5.98 -24.79
CA GLU A 431 -12.60 4.59 -24.33
C GLU A 431 -11.16 4.10 -24.42
N HIS A 432 -10.50 4.33 -25.57
CA HIS A 432 -9.08 4.01 -25.77
C HIS A 432 -8.20 4.72 -24.75
N LYS A 433 -8.45 6.01 -24.49
CA LYS A 433 -7.75 6.77 -23.43
C LYS A 433 -7.93 6.12 -22.06
N THR A 434 -9.14 5.68 -21.74
CA THR A 434 -9.44 5.00 -20.46
C THR A 434 -8.71 3.65 -20.35
N ILE A 435 -8.64 2.89 -21.44
CA ILE A 435 -7.91 1.63 -21.51
C ILE A 435 -6.40 1.87 -21.32
N LEU A 436 -5.84 2.89 -21.98
CA LEU A 436 -4.43 3.25 -21.87
C LEU A 436 -4.07 3.69 -20.44
N LEU A 437 -4.91 4.54 -19.84
CA LEU A 437 -4.75 4.99 -18.45
C LEU A 437 -4.79 3.85 -17.43
N LYS A 438 -5.71 2.89 -17.61
CA LYS A 438 -5.75 1.66 -16.80
C LYS A 438 -4.49 0.83 -16.99
N SER A 439 -4.06 0.64 -18.24
CA SER A 439 -2.85 -0.12 -18.58
C SER A 439 -1.60 0.50 -17.94
N LEU A 440 -1.49 1.84 -17.95
CA LEU A 440 -0.42 2.60 -17.29
C LEU A 440 -0.40 2.33 -15.78
N GLY A 441 -1.53 2.52 -15.08
CA GLY A 441 -1.59 2.32 -13.63
C GLY A 441 -1.25 0.90 -13.19
N TYR A 442 -1.72 -0.11 -13.92
CA TYR A 442 -1.40 -1.51 -13.61
C TYR A 442 0.02 -1.91 -13.99
N ARG A 443 0.61 -1.35 -15.06
CA ARG A 443 2.04 -1.54 -15.37
C ARG A 443 2.90 -1.02 -14.23
N VAL A 444 2.65 0.20 -13.75
CA VAL A 444 3.42 0.77 -12.62
C VAL A 444 3.30 -0.09 -11.36
N LEU A 445 2.08 -0.55 -11.01
CA LEU A 445 1.92 -1.47 -9.87
C LEU A 445 2.70 -2.77 -10.05
N SER A 446 2.71 -3.32 -11.27
CA SER A 446 3.49 -4.52 -11.59
C SER A 446 4.99 -4.26 -11.41
N ASP A 447 5.50 -3.12 -11.87
CA ASP A 447 6.91 -2.73 -11.74
C ASP A 447 7.30 -2.54 -10.27
N ILE A 448 6.45 -1.88 -9.45
CA ILE A 448 6.65 -1.74 -8.00
C ILE A 448 6.71 -3.13 -7.35
N ASN A 449 5.78 -4.02 -7.69
CA ASN A 449 5.72 -5.36 -7.12
C ASN A 449 6.94 -6.20 -7.52
N ALA A 450 7.42 -6.07 -8.76
CA ALA A 450 8.59 -6.80 -9.26
C ALA A 450 9.87 -6.48 -8.50
N VAL A 451 10.04 -5.25 -8.01
CA VAL A 451 11.20 -4.85 -7.19
C VAL A 451 10.91 -4.82 -5.68
N SER A 452 9.74 -5.30 -5.25
CA SER A 452 9.38 -5.26 -3.83
C SER A 452 10.16 -6.29 -3.01
N VAL A 453 10.60 -5.86 -1.83
CA VAL A 453 11.44 -6.65 -0.92
C VAL A 453 10.64 -7.07 0.32
N VAL A 454 10.74 -8.35 0.67
CA VAL A 454 10.23 -8.90 1.92
C VAL A 454 11.21 -8.61 3.05
N MET A 455 10.75 -7.83 4.03
CA MET A 455 11.54 -7.47 5.22
C MET A 455 11.62 -8.63 6.22
N PRO A 456 12.70 -8.74 7.03
CA PRO A 456 12.83 -9.79 8.04
C PRO A 456 11.66 -9.91 9.01
N THR A 457 11.08 -8.78 9.44
CA THR A 457 9.89 -8.77 10.31
C THR A 457 8.66 -9.39 9.62
N ALA A 458 8.54 -9.28 8.29
CA ALA A 458 7.50 -9.94 7.51
C ALA A 458 7.69 -11.46 7.45
N LEU A 459 8.93 -11.96 7.38
CA LEU A 459 9.22 -13.39 7.47
C LEU A 459 8.81 -13.95 8.84
N ILE A 460 9.21 -13.28 9.92
CA ILE A 460 8.92 -13.71 11.30
C ILE A 460 7.43 -13.62 11.60
N GLY A 461 6.80 -12.51 11.24
CA GLY A 461 5.34 -12.34 11.38
C GLY A 461 4.57 -13.41 10.62
N THR A 462 5.06 -13.81 9.44
CA THR A 462 4.49 -14.92 8.67
C THR A 462 4.60 -16.24 9.42
N VAL A 463 5.82 -16.64 9.82
CA VAL A 463 6.06 -17.91 10.52
C VAL A 463 5.25 -17.99 11.82
N ILE A 464 5.24 -16.94 12.65
CA ILE A 464 4.51 -16.93 13.92
C ILE A 464 2.99 -17.09 13.72
N LEU A 465 2.45 -16.54 12.63
CA LEU A 465 1.01 -16.61 12.35
C LEU A 465 0.57 -17.89 11.63
N THR A 466 1.47 -18.60 10.97
CA THR A 466 1.15 -19.84 10.24
C THR A 466 1.20 -21.08 11.12
N LEU A 467 2.04 -21.04 12.17
CA LEU A 467 2.24 -22.17 13.07
C LEU A 467 1.00 -22.50 13.91
N ARG A 468 0.77 -23.81 14.05
CA ARG A 468 -0.31 -24.35 14.88
C ARG A 468 0.23 -24.58 16.29
N GLY A 469 0.02 -23.63 17.19
CA GLY A 469 0.50 -23.79 18.56
C GLY A 469 0.38 -22.55 19.43
N ARG A 470 0.87 -22.69 20.67
CA ARG A 470 0.95 -21.61 21.66
C ARG A 470 2.19 -20.72 21.48
N GLY A 471 3.12 -21.12 20.62
CA GLY A 471 4.35 -20.38 20.29
C GLY A 471 5.30 -21.23 19.45
N VAL A 472 6.48 -20.69 19.16
CA VAL A 472 7.57 -21.31 18.41
C VAL A 472 8.89 -21.08 19.13
N GLY A 473 9.68 -22.14 19.30
CA GLY A 473 11.03 -22.05 19.87
C GLY A 473 11.99 -21.28 18.96
N ARG A 474 13.02 -20.65 19.53
CA ARG A 474 13.98 -19.83 18.79
C ARG A 474 14.64 -20.59 17.63
N ASN A 475 15.13 -21.82 17.86
CA ASN A 475 15.83 -22.59 16.84
C ASN A 475 14.89 -22.97 15.67
N GLU A 476 13.65 -23.33 16.01
CA GLU A 476 12.63 -23.65 15.01
C GLU A 476 12.21 -22.42 14.22
N LEU A 477 12.12 -21.25 14.86
CA LEU A 477 11.86 -19.99 14.18
C LEU A 477 12.98 -19.66 13.18
N ILE A 478 14.25 -19.81 13.57
CA ILE A 478 15.41 -19.60 12.68
C ILE A 478 15.34 -20.51 11.46
N ARG A 479 15.13 -21.82 11.69
CA ARG A 479 15.02 -22.82 10.62
C ARG A 479 13.93 -22.46 9.61
N ARG A 480 12.77 -22.00 10.10
CA ARG A 480 11.61 -21.66 9.27
C ARG A 480 11.74 -20.34 8.53
N VAL A 481 12.36 -19.34 9.17
CA VAL A 481 12.68 -18.07 8.51
C VAL A 481 13.68 -18.31 7.38
N ASP A 482 14.68 -19.15 7.62
CA ASP A 482 15.65 -19.52 6.60
C ASP A 482 15.00 -20.28 5.44
N TRP A 483 14.15 -21.27 5.74
CA TRP A 483 13.37 -21.97 4.73
C TRP A 483 12.48 -21.02 3.91
N LEU A 484 11.72 -20.15 4.58
CA LEU A 484 10.81 -19.21 3.92
C LEU A 484 11.57 -18.24 3.01
N ARG A 485 12.75 -17.76 3.45
CA ARG A 485 13.64 -16.94 2.63
C ARG A 485 14.04 -17.66 1.36
N HIS A 486 14.51 -18.91 1.45
CA HIS A 486 14.87 -19.70 0.27
C HIS A 486 13.69 -19.91 -0.67
N GLN A 487 12.50 -20.18 -0.14
CA GLN A 487 11.28 -20.36 -0.94
C GLN A 487 10.87 -19.07 -1.68
N ILE A 488 10.99 -17.91 -1.03
CA ILE A 488 10.73 -16.62 -1.67
C ILE A 488 11.70 -16.40 -2.83
N THR A 489 13.00 -16.61 -2.62
CA THR A 489 14.02 -16.43 -3.66
C THR A 489 13.85 -17.43 -4.81
N ALA A 490 13.53 -18.70 -4.52
CA ALA A 490 13.27 -19.71 -5.55
C ALA A 490 12.06 -19.37 -6.44
N LYS A 491 11.12 -18.56 -5.96
CA LYS A 491 9.97 -18.06 -6.73
C LYS A 491 10.25 -16.74 -7.45
N GLY A 492 11.47 -16.22 -7.38
CA GLY A 492 11.87 -14.93 -7.96
C GLY A 492 11.47 -13.73 -7.12
N GLY A 493 11.05 -13.92 -5.86
CA GLY A 493 10.83 -12.83 -4.92
C GLY A 493 12.12 -12.36 -4.27
N HIS A 494 12.11 -11.13 -3.73
CA HIS A 494 13.27 -10.53 -3.08
C HIS A 494 13.10 -10.51 -1.56
N VAL A 495 14.18 -10.81 -0.83
CA VAL A 495 14.25 -10.72 0.63
C VAL A 495 15.34 -9.71 0.97
N ALA A 496 15.11 -8.89 2.00
CA ALA A 496 16.09 -7.87 2.38
C ALA A 496 17.42 -8.52 2.76
N GLU A 497 18.52 -7.91 2.36
CA GLU A 497 19.84 -8.47 2.63
C GLU A 497 20.14 -8.48 4.13
N PHE A 498 20.73 -9.59 4.58
CA PHE A 498 21.12 -9.73 5.98
C PHE A 498 22.46 -9.03 6.28
N ASN A 499 23.08 -8.38 5.30
CA ASN A 499 24.33 -7.60 5.46
C ASN A 499 25.43 -8.39 6.20
N GLY A 500 25.60 -9.67 5.86
CA GLY A 500 26.56 -10.58 6.49
C GLY A 500 26.15 -11.17 7.85
N MET A 501 24.96 -10.83 8.37
CA MET A 501 24.44 -11.43 9.59
C MET A 501 23.90 -12.84 9.37
N SER A 502 24.00 -13.66 10.42
CA SER A 502 23.32 -14.95 10.47
C SER A 502 21.79 -14.79 10.60
N THR A 503 21.03 -15.79 10.13
CA THR A 503 19.57 -15.81 10.30
C THR A 503 19.16 -15.71 11.78
N GLY A 504 19.96 -16.25 12.70
CA GLY A 504 19.73 -16.14 14.14
C GLY A 504 19.78 -14.69 14.66
N GLU A 505 20.81 -13.94 14.27
CA GLU A 505 20.94 -12.53 14.65
C GLU A 505 19.81 -11.67 14.09
N ILE A 506 19.37 -11.96 12.86
CA ILE A 506 18.24 -11.28 12.23
C ILE A 506 16.95 -11.57 13.00
N VAL A 507 16.71 -12.83 13.36
CA VAL A 507 15.55 -13.22 14.18
C VAL A 507 15.54 -12.44 15.48
N ASP A 508 16.65 -12.40 16.22
CA ASP A 508 16.72 -11.71 17.51
C ASP A 508 16.48 -10.20 17.36
N ARG A 509 17.07 -9.57 16.35
CA ARG A 509 16.90 -8.13 16.06
C ARG A 509 15.45 -7.80 15.70
N SER A 510 14.84 -8.60 14.83
CA SER A 510 13.47 -8.39 14.39
C SER A 510 12.45 -8.67 15.50
N ILE A 511 12.69 -9.65 16.38
CA ILE A 511 11.87 -9.86 17.58
C ILE A 511 11.95 -8.64 18.50
N ALA A 512 13.14 -8.05 18.68
CA ALA A 512 13.29 -6.83 19.48
C ALA A 512 12.52 -5.62 18.89
N ILE A 513 12.46 -5.51 17.55
CA ILE A 513 11.66 -4.50 16.84
C ILE A 513 10.15 -4.75 17.05
N LEU A 514 9.73 -6.02 17.01
CA LEU A 514 8.34 -6.46 17.13
C LEU A 514 7.88 -6.75 18.57
N LYS A 515 8.61 -6.30 19.59
CA LYS A 515 8.39 -6.65 21.02
C LYS A 515 6.98 -6.37 21.59
N ASP A 516 6.22 -5.49 20.94
CA ASP A 516 4.84 -5.14 21.27
C ASP A 516 3.80 -5.99 20.52
N LEU A 517 4.22 -6.70 19.46
CA LEU A 517 3.40 -7.59 18.64
C LEU A 517 3.68 -9.06 18.95
N VAL A 518 4.92 -9.39 19.30
CA VAL A 518 5.41 -10.73 19.61
C VAL A 518 5.84 -10.79 21.07
N GLY A 519 5.26 -11.72 21.81
CA GLY A 519 5.62 -12.03 23.18
C GLY A 519 6.68 -13.12 23.23
N GLU A 520 7.46 -13.12 24.31
CA GLU A 520 8.55 -14.06 24.57
C GLU A 520 8.33 -14.73 25.94
N ARG A 521 8.34 -16.06 25.96
CA ARG A 521 8.52 -16.85 27.19
C ARG A 521 10.00 -17.05 27.40
N LYS A 522 10.51 -16.64 28.55
CA LYS A 522 11.95 -16.63 28.86
C LYS A 522 12.40 -17.94 29.50
N GLU A 523 13.71 -18.17 29.44
CA GLU A 523 14.40 -19.39 29.89
C GLU A 523 14.15 -19.80 31.37
N LYS A 524 13.68 -18.87 32.22
CA LYS A 524 13.29 -19.21 33.60
C LYS A 524 11.98 -19.99 33.69
N GLU A 525 11.15 -19.96 32.63
CA GLU A 525 9.85 -20.62 32.54
C GLU A 525 9.83 -21.77 31.52
N VAL A 526 10.79 -21.80 30.58
CA VAL A 526 10.85 -22.72 29.44
C VAL A 526 12.31 -23.08 29.10
N ILE A 527 12.55 -24.23 28.48
CA ILE A 527 13.92 -24.70 28.16
C ILE A 527 14.60 -23.85 27.06
N GLU A 528 13.81 -23.28 26.15
CA GLU A 528 14.30 -22.36 25.11
C GLU A 528 13.36 -21.15 24.97
N PRO A 529 13.87 -19.96 24.57
CA PRO A 529 13.03 -18.82 24.28
C PRO A 529 11.94 -19.20 23.28
N THR A 530 10.69 -19.00 23.69
CA THR A 530 9.51 -19.37 22.88
C THR A 530 8.69 -18.13 22.56
N TYR A 531 8.53 -17.85 21.27
CA TYR A 531 7.86 -16.66 20.76
C TYR A 531 6.41 -16.92 20.36
N TYR A 532 5.52 -15.95 20.58
CA TYR A 532 4.11 -16.07 20.20
C TYR A 532 3.50 -14.72 19.82
N GLY A 533 2.54 -14.72 18.90
CA GLY A 533 1.83 -13.50 18.52
C GLY A 533 0.92 -13.00 19.64
N VAL A 534 1.25 -11.85 20.24
CA VAL A 534 0.40 -11.16 21.23
C VAL A 534 -0.71 -10.41 20.49
N LYS A 535 -0.32 -9.56 19.54
CA LYS A 535 -1.24 -8.78 18.72
C LYS A 535 -1.32 -9.35 17.32
N ARG A 536 -1.94 -10.53 17.19
CA ARG A 536 -2.01 -11.28 15.94
C ARG A 536 -2.56 -10.47 14.76
N PHE A 537 -3.59 -9.63 15.00
CA PHE A 537 -4.18 -8.82 13.94
C PHE A 537 -3.21 -7.75 13.43
N GLU A 538 -2.51 -7.02 14.32
CA GLU A 538 -1.45 -6.08 13.93
C GLU A 538 -0.28 -6.79 13.23
N LEU A 539 0.12 -7.96 13.72
CA LEU A 539 1.17 -8.78 13.11
C LEU A 539 0.81 -9.27 11.69
N SER A 540 -0.49 -9.41 11.40
CA SER A 540 -0.99 -9.84 10.08
C SER A 540 -0.65 -8.86 8.97
N PHE A 541 -0.45 -7.58 9.29
CA PHE A 541 0.05 -6.56 8.35
C PHE A 541 1.37 -6.98 7.70
N TYR A 542 2.28 -7.56 8.48
CA TYR A 542 3.59 -8.01 8.03
C TYR A 542 3.48 -9.31 7.22
N ARG A 543 2.67 -10.27 7.66
CA ARG A 543 2.39 -11.52 6.90
C ARG A 543 1.78 -11.23 5.53
N ASN A 544 0.91 -10.23 5.43
CA ASN A 544 0.26 -9.88 4.17
C ASN A 544 1.25 -9.35 3.10
N GLN A 545 2.47 -8.94 3.49
CA GLN A 545 3.53 -8.62 2.56
C GLN A 545 4.12 -9.88 1.90
N VAL A 546 3.94 -11.07 2.47
CA VAL A 546 4.47 -12.34 1.94
C VAL A 546 3.40 -13.14 1.20
N ILE A 547 2.15 -13.07 1.66
CA ILE A 547 1.06 -13.96 1.20
C ILE A 547 0.83 -13.95 -0.31
N HIS A 548 1.07 -12.82 -0.98
CA HIS A 548 0.83 -12.67 -2.42
C HIS A 548 1.77 -13.54 -3.27
N LEU A 549 2.95 -13.90 -2.75
CA LEU A 549 3.92 -14.77 -3.43
C LEU A 549 3.51 -16.25 -3.40
N PHE A 550 2.63 -16.63 -2.46
CA PHE A 550 2.22 -18.01 -2.19
C PHE A 550 0.71 -18.23 -2.34
N ILE A 551 0.01 -17.31 -3.01
CA ILE A 551 -1.46 -17.35 -3.09
C ILE A 551 -1.97 -18.55 -3.88
N GLU A 552 -1.31 -18.91 -4.99
CA GLU A 552 -1.69 -20.06 -5.82
C GLU A 552 -1.57 -21.36 -5.00
N GLU A 553 -0.45 -21.54 -4.31
CA GLU A 553 -0.16 -22.69 -3.45
C GLU A 553 -1.13 -22.77 -2.29
N ALA A 554 -1.44 -21.64 -1.68
CA ALA A 554 -2.34 -21.60 -0.54
C ALA A 554 -3.81 -21.85 -0.94
N ILE A 555 -4.23 -21.50 -2.16
CA ILE A 555 -5.54 -21.88 -2.70
C ILE A 555 -5.60 -23.38 -2.98
N VAL A 556 -4.59 -23.94 -3.66
CA VAL A 556 -4.49 -25.40 -3.90
C VAL A 556 -4.49 -26.16 -2.58
N SER A 557 -3.72 -25.67 -1.59
CA SER A 557 -3.65 -26.26 -0.25
C SER A 557 -5.00 -26.16 0.47
N ALA A 558 -5.70 -25.02 0.40
CA ALA A 558 -7.01 -24.86 1.01
C ALA A 558 -8.07 -25.76 0.36
N ALA A 559 -8.03 -25.92 -0.97
CA ALA A 559 -8.88 -26.83 -1.72
C ALA A 559 -8.65 -28.28 -1.32
N LEU A 560 -7.40 -28.75 -1.33
CA LEU A 560 -7.05 -30.11 -0.87
C LEU A 560 -7.39 -30.32 0.61
N TYR A 561 -7.26 -29.28 1.43
CA TYR A 561 -7.54 -29.37 2.85
C TYR A 561 -9.00 -29.70 3.17
N THR A 562 -9.94 -29.51 2.24
CA THR A 562 -11.35 -29.91 2.38
C THR A 562 -11.54 -31.42 2.59
N VAL A 563 -10.66 -32.27 2.02
CA VAL A 563 -10.68 -33.72 2.22
C VAL A 563 -9.73 -34.13 3.34
N VAL A 564 -8.57 -33.49 3.46
CA VAL A 564 -7.58 -33.79 4.53
C VAL A 564 -8.13 -33.53 5.93
N LYS A 565 -8.93 -32.46 6.10
CA LYS A 565 -9.47 -32.08 7.41
C LYS A 565 -10.56 -33.01 7.92
N ARG A 566 -11.16 -33.84 7.05
CA ARG A 566 -12.17 -34.84 7.43
C ARG A 566 -11.57 -35.99 8.25
N GLY A 567 -10.26 -36.18 8.19
CA GLY A 567 -9.59 -37.32 8.83
C GLY A 567 -9.72 -38.60 8.01
N GLY A 568 -9.53 -39.76 8.64
CA GLY A 568 -9.56 -41.07 7.97
C GLY A 568 -8.20 -41.54 7.45
N ALA A 569 -8.19 -42.63 6.68
CA ALA A 569 -6.99 -43.25 6.12
C ALA A 569 -6.32 -42.35 5.05
N LYS A 570 -5.05 -42.63 4.72
CA LYS A 570 -4.31 -41.89 3.67
C LYS A 570 -5.07 -41.89 2.34
N SER A 571 -5.69 -43.01 1.98
CA SER A 571 -6.50 -43.21 0.77
C SER A 571 -7.78 -42.37 0.71
N THR A 572 -8.29 -41.86 1.83
CA THR A 572 -9.49 -41.00 1.89
C THR A 572 -9.16 -39.51 1.94
N GLN A 573 -7.88 -39.16 2.02
CA GLN A 573 -7.38 -37.79 2.12
C GLN A 573 -6.71 -37.34 0.81
N ARG A 574 -7.31 -37.74 -0.32
CA ARG A 574 -6.86 -37.45 -1.69
C ARG A 574 -8.06 -37.06 -2.55
N MET A 575 -7.83 -36.35 -3.64
CA MET A 575 -8.86 -35.99 -4.62
C MET A 575 -8.31 -36.06 -6.05
N SER A 576 -9.19 -36.29 -7.03
CA SER A 576 -8.79 -36.26 -8.44
C SER A 576 -8.40 -34.83 -8.85
N PHE A 577 -7.54 -34.70 -9.87
CA PHE A 577 -7.15 -33.39 -10.39
C PHE A 577 -8.36 -32.56 -10.86
N GLN A 578 -9.36 -33.19 -11.48
CA GLN A 578 -10.57 -32.50 -11.94
C GLN A 578 -11.35 -31.88 -10.77
N HIS A 579 -11.54 -32.63 -9.68
CA HIS A 579 -12.21 -32.10 -8.49
C HIS A 579 -11.38 -31.00 -7.82
N LEU A 580 -10.05 -31.15 -7.75
CA LEU A 580 -9.16 -30.10 -7.25
C LEU A 580 -9.29 -28.81 -8.09
N LEU A 581 -9.35 -28.93 -9.41
CA LEU A 581 -9.50 -27.80 -10.33
C LEU A 581 -10.84 -27.07 -10.12
N GLU A 582 -11.93 -27.79 -9.88
CA GLU A 582 -13.24 -27.21 -9.56
C GLU A 582 -13.20 -26.40 -8.25
N GLU A 583 -12.62 -26.98 -7.21
CA GLU A 583 -12.45 -26.30 -5.91
C GLU A 583 -11.53 -25.07 -6.02
N VAL A 584 -10.41 -25.19 -6.73
CA VAL A 584 -9.46 -24.09 -6.99
C VAL A 584 -10.13 -22.98 -7.79
N THR A 585 -10.89 -23.33 -8.84
CA THR A 585 -11.61 -22.37 -9.68
C THR A 585 -12.61 -21.58 -8.85
N PHE A 586 -13.37 -22.26 -7.98
CA PHE A 586 -14.29 -21.61 -7.06
C PHE A 586 -13.57 -20.65 -6.11
N LEU A 587 -12.50 -21.09 -5.43
CA LEU A 587 -11.75 -20.25 -4.49
C LEU A 587 -11.06 -19.07 -5.17
N SER A 588 -10.43 -19.28 -6.33
CA SER A 588 -9.76 -18.21 -7.08
C SER A 588 -10.78 -17.17 -7.55
N SER A 589 -11.97 -17.62 -7.94
CA SER A 589 -13.08 -16.75 -8.32
C SER A 589 -13.60 -15.97 -7.12
N LEU A 590 -13.77 -16.62 -5.95
CA LEU A 590 -14.23 -15.97 -4.72
C LEU A 590 -13.27 -14.86 -4.28
N LEU A 591 -11.97 -15.14 -4.22
CA LEU A 591 -10.95 -14.23 -3.68
C LEU A 591 -10.36 -13.26 -4.72
N LYS A 592 -10.94 -13.16 -5.92
CA LYS A 592 -10.40 -12.40 -7.07
C LYS A 592 -10.22 -10.90 -6.82
N VAL A 593 -10.98 -10.32 -5.90
CA VAL A 593 -10.88 -8.87 -5.57
C VAL A 593 -9.70 -8.62 -4.62
N ASP A 594 -9.34 -9.59 -3.77
CA ASP A 594 -8.29 -9.47 -2.75
C ASP A 594 -6.89 -9.84 -3.23
N PHE A 595 -6.79 -10.57 -4.34
CA PHE A 595 -5.53 -11.10 -4.87
C PHE A 595 -5.48 -11.01 -6.40
N ILE A 596 -4.28 -10.70 -6.89
CA ILE A 596 -3.96 -10.71 -8.32
C ILE A 596 -3.27 -12.03 -8.61
N TYR A 597 -3.82 -12.78 -9.57
CA TYR A 597 -3.25 -14.05 -10.03
C TYR A 597 -2.34 -13.84 -11.23
N LYS A 598 -1.41 -14.78 -11.46
CA LYS A 598 -0.55 -14.75 -12.65
C LYS A 598 -1.40 -14.84 -13.92
N PRO A 599 -1.00 -14.15 -15.00
CA PRO A 599 -1.68 -14.25 -16.29
C PRO A 599 -1.66 -15.70 -16.76
N GLY A 600 -2.78 -16.18 -17.29
CA GLY A 600 -2.94 -17.55 -17.78
C GLY A 600 -4.30 -18.17 -17.45
N ASN A 601 -4.53 -19.36 -17.98
CA ASN A 601 -5.67 -20.21 -17.65
C ASN A 601 -5.54 -20.75 -16.20
N VAL A 602 -6.64 -20.78 -15.44
CA VAL A 602 -6.71 -21.36 -14.09
C VAL A 602 -6.17 -22.80 -14.04
N GLN A 603 -6.50 -23.63 -15.03
CA GLN A 603 -5.99 -25.00 -15.15
C GLN A 603 -4.46 -25.02 -15.27
N GLN A 604 -3.87 -24.25 -16.21
CA GLN A 604 -2.42 -24.20 -16.39
C GLN A 604 -1.71 -23.69 -15.12
N ASN A 605 -2.27 -22.67 -14.47
CA ASN A 605 -1.75 -22.17 -13.20
C ASN A 605 -1.84 -23.24 -12.10
N THR A 606 -2.93 -24.01 -12.05
CA THR A 606 -3.13 -25.12 -11.09
C THR A 606 -2.14 -26.26 -11.34
N GLU A 607 -1.95 -26.68 -12.58
CA GLU A 607 -0.99 -27.73 -12.97
C GLU A 607 0.43 -27.34 -12.57
N ARG A 608 0.85 -26.12 -12.91
CA ARG A 608 2.16 -25.57 -12.51
C ARG A 608 2.34 -25.54 -11.00
N THR A 609 1.29 -25.15 -10.27
CA THR A 609 1.33 -25.06 -8.80
C THR A 609 1.41 -26.44 -8.17
N VAL A 610 0.62 -27.41 -8.63
CA VAL A 610 0.66 -28.80 -8.16
C VAL A 610 2.04 -29.40 -8.43
N PHE A 611 2.57 -29.23 -9.65
CA PHE A 611 3.91 -29.69 -10.00
C PHE A 611 4.98 -29.07 -9.08
N TRP A 612 4.92 -27.77 -8.82
CA TRP A 612 5.84 -27.10 -7.91
C TRP A 612 5.74 -27.65 -6.48
N LEU A 613 4.53 -27.92 -5.99
CA LEU A 613 4.31 -28.51 -4.66
C LEU A 613 4.77 -29.97 -4.57
N GLU A 614 4.72 -30.74 -5.66
CA GLU A 614 5.28 -32.09 -5.75
C GLU A 614 6.81 -32.07 -5.68
N GLN A 615 7.45 -31.17 -6.43
CA GLN A 615 8.90 -30.99 -6.40
C GLN A 615 9.41 -30.58 -5.01
N ASN A 616 8.62 -29.81 -4.27
CA ASN A 616 8.91 -29.42 -2.89
C ASN A 616 8.43 -30.43 -1.84
N GLN A 617 8.01 -31.63 -2.25
CA GLN A 617 7.57 -32.71 -1.37
C GLN A 617 6.43 -32.30 -0.43
N VAL A 618 5.55 -31.39 -0.84
CA VAL A 618 4.33 -31.02 -0.11
C VAL A 618 3.17 -31.92 -0.54
N LEU A 619 3.03 -32.10 -1.85
CA LEU A 619 2.02 -32.95 -2.47
C LEU A 619 2.64 -34.19 -3.10
N ALA A 620 1.82 -35.22 -3.31
CA ALA A 620 2.17 -36.41 -4.06
C ALA A 620 0.97 -36.87 -4.90
N ARG A 621 1.25 -37.39 -6.09
CA ARG A 621 0.29 -38.16 -6.90
C ARG A 621 0.51 -39.65 -6.66
N ASP A 622 -0.58 -40.39 -6.55
CA ASP A 622 -0.53 -41.85 -6.61
C ASP A 622 -0.61 -42.39 -8.04
N GLU A 623 -0.50 -43.71 -8.17
CA GLU A 623 -0.54 -44.44 -9.44
C GLU A 623 -1.85 -44.22 -10.22
N GLU A 624 -2.93 -43.86 -9.53
CA GLU A 624 -4.26 -43.59 -10.09
C GLU A 624 -4.43 -42.10 -10.48
N GLY A 625 -3.41 -41.26 -10.25
CA GLY A 625 -3.44 -39.83 -10.56
C GLY A 625 -4.20 -38.96 -9.54
N TYR A 626 -4.55 -39.50 -8.37
CA TYR A 626 -5.13 -38.72 -7.28
C TYR A 626 -4.04 -37.95 -6.54
N ILE A 627 -4.39 -36.73 -6.12
CA ILE A 627 -3.49 -35.80 -5.45
C ILE A 627 -3.78 -35.81 -3.95
N GLY A 628 -2.73 -35.98 -3.15
CA GLY A 628 -2.78 -35.92 -1.69
C GLY A 628 -1.53 -35.32 -1.08
N LEU A 629 -1.47 -35.23 0.25
CA LEU A 629 -0.26 -34.83 0.96
C LEU A 629 0.82 -35.92 0.84
N SER A 630 2.07 -35.48 0.66
CA SER A 630 3.25 -36.35 0.72
C SER A 630 3.44 -36.95 2.11
N ASP A 631 4.26 -38.00 2.21
CA ASP A 631 4.57 -38.61 3.52
C ASP A 631 5.43 -37.68 4.41
N LEU A 632 6.29 -36.86 3.80
CA LEU A 632 7.07 -35.87 4.52
C LEU A 632 6.17 -34.80 5.15
N GLU A 633 5.25 -34.23 4.37
CA GLU A 633 4.33 -33.19 4.85
C GLU A 633 3.39 -33.72 5.94
N ARG A 634 2.98 -34.98 5.82
CA ARG A 634 2.21 -35.67 6.87
C ARG A 634 2.99 -35.78 8.18
N ALA A 635 4.31 -35.96 8.12
CA ALA A 635 5.19 -36.02 9.29
C ALA A 635 5.48 -34.63 9.89
N CYS A 636 5.60 -33.59 9.07
CA CYS A 636 5.97 -32.23 9.50
C CYS A 636 4.85 -31.44 10.18
N GLY A 637 3.59 -31.86 10.02
CA GLY A 637 2.44 -31.21 10.66
C GLY A 637 1.89 -30.04 9.85
N ARG A 638 0.58 -30.04 9.67
CA ARG A 638 -0.19 -29.21 8.70
C ARG A 638 -0.05 -27.70 8.96
N GLU A 639 0.62 -26.97 8.08
CA GLU A 639 0.84 -25.50 8.18
C GLU A 639 0.28 -24.73 6.99
N ASN A 640 -0.27 -23.53 7.22
CA ASN A 640 -1.27 -22.99 6.28
C ASN A 640 -1.50 -21.45 6.38
N TYR A 641 -1.64 -20.76 5.22
CA TYR A 641 -1.55 -19.29 5.04
C TYR A 641 -2.85 -18.46 4.75
N VAL A 642 -3.91 -18.98 4.11
CA VAL A 642 -5.02 -18.17 3.50
C VAL A 642 -6.37 -18.13 4.27
N TRP A 643 -6.53 -18.90 5.34
CA TRP A 643 -7.79 -19.09 6.07
C TRP A 643 -8.51 -17.82 6.57
N PRO A 644 -7.82 -16.75 7.03
CA PRO A 644 -8.51 -15.53 7.45
C PRO A 644 -9.35 -14.87 6.34
N PHE A 645 -8.89 -14.93 5.09
CA PHE A 645 -9.63 -14.38 3.94
C PHE A 645 -10.88 -15.22 3.67
N ILE A 646 -10.76 -16.55 3.67
CA ILE A 646 -11.90 -17.47 3.50
C ILE A 646 -12.96 -17.23 4.59
N GLU A 647 -12.55 -17.04 5.85
CA GLU A 647 -13.49 -16.71 6.93
C GLU A 647 -14.16 -15.34 6.75
N THR A 648 -13.47 -14.37 6.13
CA THR A 648 -14.08 -13.06 5.80
C THR A 648 -15.22 -13.22 4.79
N TYR A 649 -14.99 -13.97 3.70
CA TYR A 649 -16.01 -14.20 2.68
C TYR A 649 -17.17 -15.05 3.21
N TRP A 650 -16.89 -15.99 4.10
CA TRP A 650 -17.92 -16.73 4.82
C TRP A 650 -18.76 -15.78 5.70
N LEU A 651 -18.12 -14.90 6.47
CA LEU A 651 -18.82 -13.88 7.27
C LEU A 651 -19.65 -12.93 6.39
N ALA A 652 -19.14 -12.52 5.24
CA ALA A 652 -19.87 -11.68 4.29
C ALA A 652 -21.14 -12.38 3.79
N ALA A 653 -21.06 -13.65 3.40
CA ALA A 653 -22.21 -14.45 2.99
C ALA A 653 -23.23 -14.66 4.12
N VAL A 654 -22.76 -14.95 5.34
CA VAL A 654 -23.64 -15.06 6.53
C VAL A 654 -24.32 -13.73 6.86
N SER A 655 -23.63 -12.60 6.67
CA SER A 655 -24.18 -11.27 6.96
C SER A 655 -25.34 -10.91 6.03
N LEU A 656 -25.46 -11.52 4.84
CA LEU A 656 -26.59 -11.28 3.93
C LEU A 656 -27.95 -11.63 4.54
N TYR A 657 -27.98 -12.57 5.49
CA TYR A 657 -29.20 -12.90 6.22
C TYR A 657 -29.72 -11.72 7.07
N SER A 658 -28.88 -10.74 7.40
CA SER A 658 -29.33 -9.51 8.08
C SER A 658 -30.00 -8.51 7.13
N MET A 659 -29.97 -8.73 5.81
CA MET A 659 -30.70 -7.92 4.82
C MET A 659 -32.14 -8.39 4.61
N ASN A 660 -32.55 -9.47 5.27
CA ASN A 660 -33.86 -10.09 5.07
C ASN A 660 -35.01 -9.06 5.21
N PRO A 661 -35.85 -8.88 4.19
CA PRO A 661 -37.06 -8.08 4.34
C PRO A 661 -37.95 -8.71 5.40
N GLN A 662 -38.34 -7.93 6.42
CA GLN A 662 -39.48 -8.28 7.26
C GLN A 662 -40.68 -8.61 6.34
N PRO A 663 -41.50 -9.62 6.64
CA PRO A 663 -42.63 -9.99 5.79
C PRO A 663 -43.68 -8.87 5.80
N THR A 664 -43.54 -7.89 4.89
CA THR A 664 -44.65 -7.02 4.54
C THR A 664 -45.63 -7.86 3.73
N LYS A 665 -46.83 -8.06 4.31
CA LYS A 665 -48.02 -8.73 3.77
C LYS A 665 -47.92 -9.05 2.26
N ARG A 666 -47.65 -10.31 1.92
CA ARG A 666 -47.73 -10.81 0.53
C ARG A 666 -49.08 -10.39 -0.07
N ARG A 667 -49.07 -9.65 -1.18
CA ARG A 667 -50.25 -9.59 -2.06
C ARG A 667 -50.46 -10.97 -2.69
N PRO A 668 -51.71 -11.41 -2.93
CA PRO A 668 -51.98 -12.71 -3.56
C PRO A 668 -51.35 -12.75 -4.95
N ALA A 669 -50.66 -13.84 -5.27
CA ALA A 669 -50.10 -14.08 -6.59
C ALA A 669 -51.23 -14.29 -7.60
N THR A 670 -51.36 -13.39 -8.57
CA THR A 670 -52.12 -13.64 -9.80
C THR A 670 -51.16 -13.69 -10.96
N HIS A 671 -51.21 -14.81 -11.69
CA HIS A 671 -50.51 -15.18 -12.92
C HIS A 671 -49.07 -15.70 -12.79
N ILE A 672 -48.95 -17.01 -13.04
CA ILE A 672 -47.73 -17.73 -13.38
C ILE A 672 -47.62 -17.64 -14.91
N SER A 673 -46.60 -16.95 -15.41
CA SER A 673 -46.10 -17.11 -16.78
C SER A 673 -44.63 -17.46 -16.70
N ASP A 674 -44.24 -18.50 -17.42
CA ASP A 674 -42.88 -19.03 -17.50
C ASP A 674 -41.92 -17.98 -18.11
N GLY A 675 -41.26 -17.25 -17.22
CA GLY A 675 -40.26 -16.21 -17.45
C GLY A 675 -39.79 -15.75 -16.07
N GLU A 676 -38.55 -15.29 -15.92
CA GLU A 676 -38.05 -14.78 -14.64
C GLU A 676 -39.11 -13.88 -13.98
N PRO A 677 -39.47 -14.10 -12.70
CA PRO A 677 -40.57 -13.39 -12.08
C PRO A 677 -40.34 -11.89 -12.18
N ASP A 678 -41.31 -11.18 -12.75
CA ASP A 678 -41.33 -9.71 -12.85
C ASP A 678 -41.07 -9.12 -11.45
N PHE A 679 -39.83 -8.70 -11.23
CA PHE A 679 -39.35 -8.25 -9.94
C PHE A 679 -39.56 -6.74 -9.84
N ASP A 680 -40.38 -6.31 -8.87
CA ASP A 680 -40.48 -4.90 -8.49
C ASP A 680 -39.31 -4.53 -7.55
N PRO A 681 -38.31 -3.74 -8.01
CA PRO A 681 -37.16 -3.34 -7.21
C PRO A 681 -37.52 -2.48 -6.00
N THR A 682 -38.75 -1.96 -5.94
CA THR A 682 -39.22 -1.12 -4.83
C THR A 682 -39.63 -1.92 -3.60
N ALA A 683 -39.85 -3.24 -3.73
CA ALA A 683 -40.21 -4.13 -2.62
C ALA A 683 -39.02 -4.70 -1.82
N ALA A 684 -37.78 -4.44 -2.26
CA ALA A 684 -36.58 -4.94 -1.59
C ALA A 684 -36.21 -4.10 -0.36
N ASN A 685 -35.63 -4.75 0.65
CA ASN A 685 -35.10 -4.08 1.84
C ASN A 685 -33.75 -3.43 1.53
N TRP A 686 -33.79 -2.16 1.12
CA TRP A 686 -32.60 -1.37 0.80
C TRP A 686 -31.94 -0.83 2.07
N ILE A 687 -30.69 -1.20 2.31
CA ILE A 687 -29.89 -0.79 3.47
C ILE A 687 -28.69 0.03 3.00
N ASP A 688 -28.37 1.10 3.72
CA ASP A 688 -27.14 1.88 3.50
C ASP A 688 -25.87 1.02 3.66
N GLU A 689 -24.94 1.10 2.71
CA GLU A 689 -23.66 0.35 2.69
C GLU A 689 -22.91 0.46 4.02
N GLY A 690 -22.77 1.68 4.55
CA GLY A 690 -22.01 1.94 5.77
C GLY A 690 -22.68 1.34 7.00
N THR A 691 -24.01 1.30 7.02
CA THR A 691 -24.82 0.69 8.07
C THR A 691 -24.75 -0.83 8.00
N PHE A 692 -24.88 -1.42 6.81
CA PHE A 692 -24.76 -2.86 6.62
C PHE A 692 -23.34 -3.36 6.97
N THR A 693 -22.30 -2.67 6.51
CA THR A 693 -20.90 -3.02 6.83
C THR A 693 -20.65 -3.01 8.34
N ARG A 694 -21.17 -2.01 9.07
CA ARG A 694 -21.07 -1.96 10.54
C ARG A 694 -21.78 -3.15 11.21
N ARG A 695 -22.95 -3.55 10.72
CA ARG A 695 -23.68 -4.74 11.22
C ARG A 695 -22.87 -6.02 10.97
N ALA A 696 -22.33 -6.21 9.78
CA ALA A 696 -21.48 -7.35 9.45
C ALA A 696 -20.24 -7.44 10.35
N GLN A 697 -19.58 -6.32 10.63
CA GLN A 697 -18.45 -6.29 11.57
C GLN A 697 -18.85 -6.62 13.01
N ALA A 698 -20.00 -6.11 13.49
CA ALA A 698 -20.51 -6.41 14.82
C ALA A 698 -20.87 -7.90 14.97
N LEU A 699 -21.53 -8.47 13.96
CA LEU A 699 -21.80 -9.90 13.86
C LEU A 699 -20.50 -10.70 13.89
N GLY A 700 -19.52 -10.34 13.06
CA GLY A 700 -18.22 -11.01 13.02
C GLY A 700 -17.46 -10.95 14.34
N LYS A 701 -17.45 -9.81 15.05
CA LYS A 701 -16.84 -9.71 16.38
C LYS A 701 -17.54 -10.64 17.38
N THR A 702 -18.87 -10.70 17.32
CA THR A 702 -19.67 -11.61 18.16
C THR A 702 -19.30 -13.07 17.88
N LEU A 703 -19.26 -13.47 16.60
CA LEU A 703 -18.89 -14.82 16.20
C LEU A 703 -17.46 -15.17 16.58
N TYR A 704 -16.51 -14.22 16.51
CA TYR A 704 -15.14 -14.44 16.95
C TYR A 704 -15.06 -14.69 18.46
N PHE A 705 -15.69 -13.83 19.28
CA PHE A 705 -15.67 -14.00 20.74
C PHE A 705 -16.44 -15.23 21.24
N GLN A 706 -17.42 -15.71 20.47
CA GLN A 706 -18.14 -16.96 20.73
C GLN A 706 -17.41 -18.20 20.18
N GLY A 707 -16.28 -18.01 19.48
CA GLY A 707 -15.50 -19.10 18.90
C GLY A 707 -16.06 -19.67 17.60
N ASP A 708 -17.05 -19.03 16.98
CA ASP A 708 -17.58 -19.42 15.66
C ASP A 708 -16.69 -18.95 14.51
N LEU A 709 -15.97 -17.83 14.69
CA LEU A 709 -14.86 -17.41 13.82
C LEU A 709 -13.52 -17.66 14.51
N SER A 710 -12.54 -18.16 13.75
CA SER A 710 -11.21 -18.49 14.28
C SER A 710 -10.28 -17.27 14.27
N TYR A 711 -10.51 -16.34 13.34
CA TYR A 711 -9.62 -15.21 13.10
C TYR A 711 -10.35 -13.88 13.24
N LEU A 712 -9.88 -13.02 14.15
CA LEU A 712 -10.38 -11.65 14.26
C LEU A 712 -10.14 -10.86 12.96
N GLU A 713 -9.09 -11.22 12.22
CA GLU A 713 -8.81 -10.73 10.86
C GLU A 713 -10.02 -10.82 9.91
N ALA A 714 -10.93 -11.78 10.13
CA ALA A 714 -12.10 -11.95 9.28
C ALA A 714 -13.08 -10.77 9.34
N VAL A 715 -12.98 -9.90 10.35
CA VAL A 715 -13.83 -8.71 10.50
C VAL A 715 -13.24 -7.46 9.85
N ASN A 716 -12.13 -7.60 9.12
CA ASN A 716 -11.45 -6.52 8.44
C ASN A 716 -12.40 -5.79 7.48
N LYS A 717 -12.60 -4.49 7.70
CA LYS A 717 -13.51 -3.65 6.92
C LYS A 717 -13.21 -3.66 5.42
N GLU A 718 -11.95 -3.56 5.03
CA GLU A 718 -11.54 -3.50 3.61
C GLU A 718 -11.75 -4.85 2.93
N THR A 719 -11.37 -5.95 3.59
CA THR A 719 -11.59 -7.30 3.07
C THR A 719 -13.09 -7.63 2.99
N LEU A 720 -13.90 -7.21 3.97
CA LEU A 720 -15.36 -7.33 3.91
C LEU A 720 -15.95 -6.54 2.74
N LYS A 721 -15.47 -5.31 2.51
CA LYS A 721 -15.88 -4.51 1.36
C LYS A 721 -15.56 -5.21 0.04
N ASN A 722 -14.35 -5.77 -0.09
CA ASN A 722 -13.95 -6.57 -1.26
C ASN A 722 -14.87 -7.78 -1.46
N ALA A 723 -15.25 -8.46 -0.36
CA ALA A 723 -16.20 -9.56 -0.41
C ALA A 723 -17.58 -9.10 -0.88
N PHE A 724 -18.10 -7.96 -0.42
CA PHE A 724 -19.40 -7.44 -0.90
C PHE A 724 -19.36 -7.00 -2.36
N ILE A 725 -18.27 -6.38 -2.82
CA ILE A 725 -18.05 -6.08 -4.25
C ILE A 725 -18.09 -7.38 -5.07
N ARG A 726 -17.45 -8.45 -4.58
CA ARG A 726 -17.49 -9.74 -5.26
C ARG A 726 -18.91 -10.31 -5.34
N LEU A 727 -19.68 -10.21 -4.25
CA LEU A 727 -21.07 -10.67 -4.19
C LEU A 727 -22.00 -9.82 -5.10
N GLU A 728 -21.71 -8.53 -5.28
CA GLU A 728 -22.35 -7.66 -6.30
C GLU A 728 -22.02 -8.16 -7.72
N GLU A 729 -20.75 -8.44 -8.04
CA GLU A 729 -20.34 -8.96 -9.36
C GLU A 729 -21.01 -10.31 -9.69
N GLN A 730 -21.31 -11.12 -8.68
CA GLN A 730 -22.04 -12.38 -8.82
C GLN A 730 -23.58 -12.19 -8.86
N ARG A 731 -24.07 -10.95 -8.83
CA ARG A 731 -25.49 -10.58 -8.79
C ARG A 731 -26.24 -11.16 -7.59
N ILE A 732 -25.55 -11.38 -6.47
CA ILE A 732 -26.16 -11.78 -5.19
C ILE A 732 -26.69 -10.54 -4.47
N ILE A 733 -25.93 -9.44 -4.52
CA ILE A 733 -26.30 -8.13 -3.98
C ILE A 733 -26.68 -7.20 -5.13
N MET A 734 -27.77 -6.46 -4.97
CA MET A 734 -28.19 -5.37 -5.84
C MET A 734 -27.76 -4.04 -5.25
N VAL A 735 -27.33 -3.10 -6.11
CA VAL A 735 -26.83 -1.79 -5.69
C VAL A 735 -27.64 -0.66 -6.33
N ARG A 736 -28.09 0.28 -5.50
CA ARG A 736 -28.73 1.53 -5.94
C ARG A 736 -27.82 2.70 -5.60
N ARG A 737 -27.53 3.53 -6.59
CA ARG A 737 -26.69 4.73 -6.45
C ARG A 737 -27.58 5.97 -6.40
N GLY A 738 -27.45 6.79 -5.35
CA GLY A 738 -28.16 8.06 -5.21
C GLY A 738 -27.76 9.09 -6.26
N GLY A 739 -28.68 10.00 -6.61
CA GLY A 739 -28.46 11.09 -7.56
C GLY A 739 -27.72 12.31 -6.98
N SER A 740 -26.94 12.94 -7.86
CA SER A 740 -26.18 14.22 -7.86
C SER A 740 -25.65 14.94 -6.62
N ASN A 741 -25.95 14.60 -5.35
CA ASN A 741 -25.28 15.33 -4.24
C ASN A 741 -25.14 14.64 -2.88
N LYS A 742 -25.15 13.30 -2.81
CA LYS A 742 -24.64 12.51 -1.67
C LYS A 742 -24.38 11.07 -2.10
N GLU A 743 -23.26 10.49 -1.65
CA GLU A 743 -22.88 9.08 -1.83
C GLU A 743 -23.79 8.13 -1.03
N SER A 744 -25.11 8.13 -1.23
CA SER A 744 -25.95 7.08 -0.64
C SER A 744 -25.93 5.84 -1.53
N TYR A 745 -25.01 4.93 -1.22
CA TYR A 745 -24.98 3.58 -1.77
C TYR A 745 -25.90 2.70 -0.92
N GLN A 746 -26.96 2.19 -1.54
CA GLN A 746 -27.87 1.26 -0.89
C GLN A 746 -27.72 -0.12 -1.50
N TRP A 747 -27.72 -1.13 -0.63
CA TRP A 747 -27.62 -2.54 -0.99
C TRP A 747 -28.89 -3.27 -0.60
N ALA A 748 -29.28 -4.23 -1.43
CA ALA A 748 -30.36 -5.16 -1.14
C ALA A 748 -29.98 -6.56 -1.62
N LEU A 749 -30.48 -7.59 -0.94
CA LEU A 749 -30.30 -8.98 -1.37
C LEU A 749 -31.18 -9.26 -2.58
N HIS A 750 -30.63 -9.90 -3.61
CA HIS A 750 -31.40 -10.30 -4.78
C HIS A 750 -32.45 -11.36 -4.42
N PRO A 751 -33.70 -11.30 -4.93
CA PRO A 751 -34.80 -12.20 -4.51
C PRO A 751 -34.54 -13.69 -4.67
N VAL A 752 -33.81 -14.08 -5.73
CA VAL A 752 -33.41 -15.48 -5.98
C VAL A 752 -32.53 -16.04 -4.86
N TRP A 753 -31.86 -15.16 -4.11
CA TRP A 753 -31.01 -15.51 -2.97
C TRP A 753 -31.70 -15.25 -1.63
N ALA A 754 -33.01 -14.98 -1.62
CA ALA A 754 -33.76 -14.71 -0.41
C ALA A 754 -33.71 -15.93 0.55
N PRO A 755 -33.54 -15.70 1.87
CA PRO A 755 -33.55 -16.77 2.86
C PRO A 755 -34.89 -17.51 2.88
N GLU A 756 -34.85 -18.84 2.99
CA GLU A 756 -36.03 -19.61 3.34
C GLU A 756 -36.42 -19.36 4.81
N GLN A 757 -37.73 -19.26 5.05
CA GLN A 757 -38.28 -19.09 6.39
C GLN A 757 -39.26 -20.20 6.72
N ARG A 758 -39.19 -20.74 7.95
CA ARG A 758 -40.19 -21.64 8.52
C ARG A 758 -40.65 -21.06 9.85
N ASN A 759 -41.97 -20.92 10.03
CA ASN A 759 -42.57 -20.34 11.24
C ASN A 759 -42.03 -18.94 11.60
N GLY A 760 -41.71 -18.11 10.60
CA GLY A 760 -41.19 -16.75 10.80
C GLY A 760 -39.71 -16.68 11.16
N HIS A 761 -39.00 -17.81 11.19
CA HIS A 761 -37.56 -17.87 11.43
C HIS A 761 -36.78 -18.32 10.20
N ILE A 762 -35.60 -17.74 10.01
CA ILE A 762 -34.66 -18.12 8.96
C ILE A 762 -34.15 -19.54 9.22
N VAL A 763 -34.19 -20.39 8.20
CA VAL A 763 -33.66 -21.76 8.26
C VAL A 763 -32.40 -21.92 7.41
N PRO A 764 -31.48 -22.84 7.78
CA PRO A 764 -30.28 -23.16 6.98
C PRO A 764 -30.65 -23.99 5.75
N ALA A 765 -31.34 -23.36 4.79
CA ALA A 765 -31.77 -23.99 3.54
C ALA A 765 -31.78 -22.96 2.39
N GLY A 766 -31.83 -23.48 1.17
CA GLY A 766 -31.86 -22.69 -0.07
C GLY A 766 -30.48 -22.26 -0.58
N LYS A 767 -30.48 -21.60 -1.73
CA LYS A 767 -29.28 -21.28 -2.52
C LYS A 767 -28.22 -20.47 -1.76
N LEU A 768 -28.65 -19.55 -0.88
CA LEU A 768 -27.74 -18.75 -0.06
C LEU A 768 -27.03 -19.63 0.99
N TRP A 769 -27.73 -20.60 1.58
CA TRP A 769 -27.13 -21.52 2.54
C TRP A 769 -26.12 -22.45 1.85
N ASP A 770 -26.43 -22.95 0.65
CA ASP A 770 -25.51 -23.78 -0.14
C ASP A 770 -24.18 -23.06 -0.40
N MET A 771 -24.23 -21.76 -0.68
CA MET A 771 -23.03 -20.92 -0.83
C MET A 771 -22.27 -20.80 0.51
N VAL A 772 -22.97 -20.55 1.62
CA VAL A 772 -22.37 -20.48 2.96
C VAL A 772 -21.69 -21.81 3.33
N GLU A 773 -22.32 -22.95 3.06
CA GLU A 773 -21.73 -24.28 3.29
C GLU A 773 -20.54 -24.54 2.37
N LYS A 774 -20.63 -24.16 1.09
CA LYS A 774 -19.53 -24.33 0.14
C LYS A 774 -18.29 -23.57 0.60
N ILE A 775 -18.44 -22.30 0.98
CA ILE A 775 -17.35 -21.50 1.55
C ILE A 775 -16.87 -22.08 2.89
N GLY A 776 -17.81 -22.50 3.75
CA GLY A 776 -17.55 -23.17 5.02
C GLY A 776 -16.68 -24.43 4.88
N GLY A 777 -16.85 -25.15 3.77
CA GLY A 777 -16.05 -26.30 3.37
C GLY A 777 -14.54 -26.02 3.35
N PHE A 778 -14.11 -24.80 3.03
CA PHE A 778 -12.71 -24.41 2.94
C PHE A 778 -12.12 -23.85 4.25
N ARG A 779 -12.95 -23.62 5.28
CA ARG A 779 -12.48 -23.12 6.58
C ARG A 779 -11.54 -24.10 7.28
N ARG A 780 -10.68 -23.61 8.19
CA ARG A 780 -9.58 -24.41 8.78
C ARG A 780 -10.09 -25.48 9.72
N GLU A 781 -11.12 -25.13 10.48
CA GLU A 781 -11.72 -26.04 11.44
C GLU A 781 -12.74 -26.92 10.69
N GLY A 782 -12.74 -28.21 11.03
CA GLY A 782 -13.62 -29.19 10.37
C GLY A 782 -15.05 -29.13 10.90
N LYS A 783 -16.00 -29.71 10.14
CA LYS A 783 -17.43 -29.77 10.50
C LYS A 783 -17.65 -30.30 11.93
N ASN A 784 -16.80 -31.22 12.40
CA ASN A 784 -16.97 -31.93 13.67
C ASN A 784 -16.71 -31.12 14.96
N ARG A 785 -16.22 -29.86 14.87
CA ARG A 785 -16.02 -29.04 16.07
C ARG A 785 -16.92 -27.80 16.15
N ARG A 786 -17.47 -27.35 15.01
CA ARG A 786 -18.19 -26.06 14.89
C ARG A 786 -19.39 -26.03 13.94
N ASP A 787 -19.68 -27.07 13.15
CA ASP A 787 -20.77 -27.04 12.16
C ASP A 787 -21.86 -28.10 12.46
N ASN A 788 -22.25 -28.25 13.73
CA ASN A 788 -23.47 -28.98 14.06
C ASN A 788 -24.69 -28.14 13.62
N ALA A 789 -25.81 -28.77 13.28
CA ALA A 789 -27.04 -28.08 12.89
C ALA A 789 -27.44 -26.96 13.90
N THR A 790 -27.18 -27.18 15.19
CA THR A 790 -27.37 -26.20 16.27
C THR A 790 -26.54 -24.93 16.11
N VAL A 791 -25.28 -25.04 15.65
CA VAL A 791 -24.41 -23.88 15.41
C VAL A 791 -24.88 -23.10 14.19
N SER A 792 -25.27 -23.79 13.12
CA SER A 792 -25.88 -23.16 11.94
C SER A 792 -27.12 -22.34 12.31
N THR A 793 -28.03 -22.90 13.12
CA THR A 793 -29.21 -22.17 13.62
C THR A 793 -28.82 -20.99 14.51
N ARG A 794 -27.82 -21.14 15.39
CA ARG A 794 -27.33 -20.04 16.25
C ARG A 794 -26.77 -18.89 15.42
N VAL A 795 -25.92 -19.18 14.44
CA VAL A 795 -25.29 -18.18 13.57
C VAL A 795 -26.35 -17.41 12.78
N LEU A 796 -27.33 -18.11 12.21
CA LEU A 796 -28.44 -17.48 11.48
C LEU A 796 -29.31 -16.61 12.40
N ARG A 797 -29.58 -17.05 13.63
CA ARG A 797 -30.29 -16.24 14.63
C ARG A 797 -29.51 -14.97 15.01
N LEU A 798 -28.19 -15.04 15.12
CA LEU A 798 -27.35 -13.85 15.35
C LEU A 798 -27.38 -12.89 14.16
N ALA A 799 -27.37 -13.42 12.93
CA ALA A 799 -27.51 -12.61 11.72
C ALA A 799 -28.90 -11.94 11.65
N GLU A 800 -29.96 -12.65 12.04
CA GLU A 800 -31.30 -12.10 12.18
C GLU A 800 -31.35 -10.99 13.25
N LEU A 801 -30.72 -11.19 14.41
CA LEU A 801 -30.62 -10.15 15.44
C LEU A 801 -29.86 -8.91 14.94
N ALA A 802 -28.82 -9.10 14.12
CA ALA A 802 -28.07 -8.01 13.51
C ALA A 802 -28.89 -7.19 12.50
N SER A 803 -30.06 -7.68 12.06
CA SER A 803 -30.98 -6.93 11.19
C SER A 803 -31.68 -5.77 11.90
N HIS A 804 -31.78 -5.81 13.24
CA HIS A 804 -32.48 -4.79 14.03
C HIS A 804 -31.70 -3.47 14.10
N PRO A 805 -32.36 -2.31 13.92
CA PRO A 805 -31.73 -0.98 14.01
C PRO A 805 -30.96 -0.73 15.33
N ASP A 806 -31.49 -1.23 16.45
CA ASP A 806 -30.95 -1.00 17.80
C ASP A 806 -29.87 -2.00 18.25
N ALA A 807 -29.60 -3.04 17.46
CA ALA A 807 -28.65 -4.10 17.84
C ALA A 807 -27.23 -3.54 18.07
N TYR A 808 -26.86 -2.49 17.34
CA TYR A 808 -25.58 -1.81 17.52
C TYR A 808 -25.59 -0.79 18.68
N ALA A 809 -26.70 -0.07 18.87
CA ALA A 809 -26.83 0.95 19.93
C ALA A 809 -26.72 0.36 21.35
N ARG A 810 -27.24 -0.85 21.58
CA ARG A 810 -27.14 -1.56 22.86
C ARG A 810 -25.74 -2.08 23.20
N SER A 811 -24.83 -2.16 22.21
CA SER A 811 -23.46 -2.63 22.43
C SER A 811 -22.52 -1.53 22.95
N GLN A 812 -22.89 -0.25 22.78
CA GLN A 812 -22.09 0.89 23.25
C GLN A 812 -22.45 1.37 24.66
N THR A 813 -23.58 0.92 25.23
CA THR A 813 -24.08 1.37 26.54
C THR A 813 -23.53 0.59 27.74
N TYR A 814 -22.57 -0.31 27.56
CA TYR A 814 -21.77 -0.80 28.68
C TYR A 814 -20.58 0.15 28.91
N PRO A 815 -20.51 0.85 30.06
CA PRO A 815 -19.36 1.70 30.35
C PRO A 815 -18.11 0.82 30.33
N SER A 816 -17.09 1.27 29.60
CA SER A 816 -15.75 0.70 29.67
C SER A 816 -15.32 0.67 31.14
N LEU A 817 -15.28 -0.52 31.74
CA LEU A 817 -14.69 -0.70 33.05
C LEU A 817 -13.24 -0.21 32.98
N PRO A 818 -12.82 0.74 33.82
CA PRO A 818 -11.44 1.17 33.84
C PRO A 818 -10.58 -0.03 34.23
N ALA A 819 -9.48 -0.24 33.51
CA ALA A 819 -8.48 -1.24 33.88
C ALA A 819 -8.00 -0.97 35.32
N LYS A 820 -8.49 -1.75 36.30
CA LYS A 820 -8.03 -1.66 37.68
C LYS A 820 -7.85 -3.04 38.32
N ASP A 821 -6.63 -3.18 38.81
CA ASP A 821 -6.04 -4.11 39.78
C ASP A 821 -6.19 -5.63 39.61
N PRO A 822 -5.07 -6.39 39.53
CA PRO A 822 -5.06 -7.85 39.44
C PRO A 822 -5.54 -8.57 40.72
N LYS A 823 -5.85 -7.84 41.81
CA LYS A 823 -6.37 -8.44 43.06
C LYS A 823 -7.87 -8.73 43.02
N THR A 824 -8.63 -8.11 42.12
CA THR A 824 -10.09 -8.29 42.04
C THR A 824 -10.52 -9.55 41.29
N LEU A 825 -9.63 -10.16 40.48
CA LEU A 825 -9.92 -11.39 39.74
C LEU A 825 -9.98 -12.64 40.64
N ALA A 826 -9.29 -12.62 41.79
CA ALA A 826 -9.24 -13.76 42.72
C ALA A 826 -10.55 -13.95 43.52
N THR A 827 -11.29 -12.87 43.77
CA THR A 827 -12.53 -12.92 44.56
C THR A 827 -13.72 -13.40 43.73
N VAL A 828 -13.74 -13.12 42.43
CA VAL A 828 -14.83 -13.54 41.52
C VAL A 828 -14.71 -15.02 41.14
N THR A 829 -13.49 -15.57 41.04
CA THR A 829 -13.30 -17.02 40.82
C THR A 829 -13.71 -17.86 42.04
N ALA A 830 -13.56 -17.32 43.26
CA ALA A 830 -13.99 -18.01 44.48
C ALA A 830 -15.51 -18.05 44.66
N HIS A 831 -16.25 -17.02 44.23
CA HIS A 831 -17.72 -16.98 44.33
C HIS A 831 -18.43 -17.81 43.27
N VAL A 832 -17.88 -17.93 42.06
CA VAL A 832 -18.47 -18.77 41.00
C VAL A 832 -18.17 -20.26 41.25
N GLY A 833 -17.03 -20.60 41.86
CA GLY A 833 -16.70 -21.98 42.24
C GLY A 833 -17.59 -22.55 43.36
N ALA A 834 -18.13 -21.71 44.26
CA ALA A 834 -18.98 -22.16 45.36
C ALA A 834 -20.44 -22.45 44.94
N MET A 835 -20.93 -21.84 43.84
CA MET A 835 -22.31 -22.04 43.38
C MET A 835 -22.52 -23.28 42.50
N THR A 836 -21.46 -23.88 41.96
CA THR A 836 -21.58 -25.08 41.11
C THR A 836 -21.53 -26.40 41.89
N VAL A 837 -21.16 -26.37 43.17
CA VAL A 837 -21.10 -27.58 44.03
C VAL A 837 -22.40 -27.81 44.83
N ALA A 838 -23.37 -26.89 44.79
CA ALA A 838 -24.65 -27.02 45.50
C ALA A 838 -25.83 -27.49 44.60
N LYS A 839 -25.57 -27.90 43.34
CA LYS A 839 -26.59 -28.39 42.39
C LYS A 839 -26.15 -29.60 41.54
N LEU A 840 -25.12 -30.30 41.99
CA LEU A 840 -24.84 -31.72 41.72
C LEU A 840 -24.90 -32.44 43.07
#